data_AF-A0A2A6EFR2-F1
#
_entry.id   AF-A0A2A6EFR2-F1
#
_cell.length_a   1.000
_cell.length_b   1.000
_cell.length_c   1.000
_cell.angle_alpha   90.00
_cell.angle_beta   90.00
_cell.angle_gamma   90.00
#
_symmetry.space_group_name_H-M   'P 1'
#
loop_
_entity.id
_entity.type
_entity.pdbx_description
1 polymer ?
#
loop_
_entity_poly.entity_id
_entity_poly.type
_entity_poly.pdbx_seq_one_letter_code
_entity_poly.pdbx_strand_id
1 'polypeptide(L)'
;MVRAQESKKQSGVSTYVKKILSDNDKRNEENGRTFNPITGEGSIGERKKVVIKDHPLPTQYLPVGMLEVPLVKLIVKHKSMKVFCEKELDAEYTEENRLKIIEQIVRIRIQYDFAFWAALLVYIKNKGGGEDVLFRLTRPQRRFVEKLEELRLANKPIRLILLKARQWGGSTTSQLYMAWLQLVHKVGLNSLIIAHQGTASDEIKDMFDRMIKAYPIKMLHELGEIYSPNEPKLVGVGKSGAIYRVPQRNCKIKIGTAERPDSCRGGDYNLVHLSEVGVWKTTDGKKPEDIVRSACSGIQLKPYTMIVYESTANGTGNFFQREYDAAKKGVSQFQALFISWFDIDIYSLPFNSESEKADFAINLWKNRNNTNVNNEREENGKYLWYLWELGATLEAIHWYVEERKGKPDHATMASEYPSDDVEAFVHSGTRVFDKYLVAKLKKTCCPPQFVGDMVADGDEGKDAFKGLRFIEDNQGCLWIWKKPEIWANERVTNRYLVVVDIGGRSAKADYSVITVFDRFYMIDGDKPSVVAQWYGHTDMDILAWKSAQIAAYYDNALLVIESNTLETKDKDRVVDGVQAPFILDQIKDVYPNLYARKQSAEAIAEGAPKHYGWHTNVSTKPMIISTLVKVIRKQMYVERDERCLDEYLFYERKKNVSFGAILGKHDDLLMTRAIGLHICYYEMDIPKIIVTTKRMENSRLHKKVISEASI
;
A
#
# COMPACT_ATOMS: atom_id res chain seq x y z
N MET A 1 -48.14 -9.33 16.86
CA MET A 1 -46.69 -9.64 16.72
C MET A 1 -45.98 -8.78 15.67
N VAL A 2 -46.57 -8.49 14.50
CA VAL A 2 -45.94 -7.65 13.44
C VAL A 2 -45.63 -6.22 13.90
N ARG A 3 -46.57 -5.53 14.57
CA ARG A 3 -46.36 -4.16 15.12
C ARG A 3 -45.23 -4.05 16.16
N ALA A 4 -44.97 -5.12 16.92
CA ALA A 4 -43.90 -5.13 17.93
C ALA A 4 -42.52 -5.41 17.32
N GLN A 5 -42.48 -6.09 16.16
CA GLN A 5 -41.25 -6.26 15.37
C GLN A 5 -40.92 -5.00 14.56
N GLU A 6 -41.92 -4.29 14.05
CA GLU A 6 -41.74 -3.00 13.38
C GLU A 6 -41.30 -1.88 14.34
N SER A 7 -41.88 -1.80 15.55
CA SER A 7 -41.45 -0.79 16.53
C SER A 7 -40.04 -1.07 17.07
N LYS A 8 -39.63 -2.34 17.25
CA LYS A 8 -38.23 -2.72 17.56
C LYS A 8 -37.26 -2.43 16.42
N LYS A 9 -37.67 -2.59 15.15
CA LYS A 9 -36.86 -2.19 13.98
C LYS A 9 -36.72 -0.67 13.88
N GLN A 10 -37.78 0.09 14.09
CA GLN A 10 -37.73 1.57 14.11
C GLN A 10 -36.94 2.11 15.31
N SER A 11 -37.08 1.51 16.50
CA SER A 11 -36.29 1.89 17.68
C SER A 11 -34.80 1.58 17.49
N GLY A 12 -34.48 0.43 16.87
CA GLY A 12 -33.10 0.08 16.51
C GLY A 12 -32.49 1.06 15.51
N VAL A 13 -33.22 1.42 14.45
CA VAL A 13 -32.79 2.43 13.46
C VAL A 13 -32.55 3.79 14.13
N SER A 14 -33.40 4.20 15.07
CA SER A 14 -33.21 5.46 15.82
C SER A 14 -31.90 5.47 16.63
N THR A 15 -31.53 4.36 17.29
CA THR A 15 -30.28 4.26 18.05
C THR A 15 -29.04 4.34 17.16
N TYR A 16 -29.03 3.65 16.01
CA TYR A 16 -27.90 3.67 15.10
C TYR A 16 -27.71 5.04 14.43
N VAL A 17 -28.80 5.73 14.07
CA VAL A 17 -28.72 7.08 13.50
C VAL A 17 -28.18 8.08 14.53
N LYS A 18 -28.61 8.00 15.79
CA LYS A 18 -28.03 8.80 16.88
C LYS A 18 -26.53 8.58 17.02
N LYS A 19 -26.07 7.32 16.89
CA LYS A 19 -24.64 7.00 16.90
C LYS A 19 -23.91 7.63 15.71
N ILE A 20 -24.45 7.53 14.49
CA ILE A 20 -23.87 8.14 13.29
C ILE A 20 -23.71 9.66 13.47
N LEU A 21 -24.74 10.34 13.96
CA LEU A 21 -24.68 11.78 14.21
C LEU A 21 -23.61 12.13 15.26
N SER A 22 -23.59 11.41 16.38
CA SER A 22 -22.57 11.63 17.43
C SER A 22 -21.15 11.35 16.93
N ASP A 23 -20.94 10.30 16.14
CA ASP A 23 -19.64 9.99 15.55
C ASP A 23 -19.25 11.03 14.49
N ASN A 24 -20.23 11.60 13.77
CA ASN A 24 -20.00 12.68 12.82
C ASN A 24 -19.55 13.96 13.52
N ASP A 25 -20.20 14.32 14.63
CA ASP A 25 -19.88 15.51 15.41
C ASP A 25 -18.46 15.39 15.98
N LYS A 26 -18.08 14.21 16.50
CA LYS A 26 -16.69 13.93 16.90
C LYS A 26 -15.72 14.12 15.74
N ARG A 27 -16.00 13.55 14.56
CA ARG A 27 -15.12 13.70 13.38
C ARG A 27 -14.97 15.18 12.98
N ASN A 28 -16.06 15.95 13.03
CA ASN A 28 -16.02 17.38 12.75
C ASN A 28 -15.26 18.18 13.81
N GLU A 29 -15.41 17.84 15.10
CA GLU A 29 -14.58 18.41 16.17
C GLU A 29 -13.09 18.08 15.97
N GLU A 30 -12.77 16.86 15.55
CA GLU A 30 -11.40 16.45 15.23
C GLU A 30 -10.82 17.21 14.02
N ASN A 31 -11.63 17.38 12.97
CA ASN A 31 -11.25 18.13 11.78
C ASN A 31 -11.08 19.63 12.08
N GLY A 32 -11.91 20.16 12.99
CA GLY A 32 -11.91 21.55 13.44
C GLY A 32 -10.95 21.84 14.60
N ARG A 33 -10.10 20.89 15.01
CA ARG A 33 -9.15 21.08 16.11
C ARG A 33 -8.32 22.35 15.90
N THR A 34 -8.18 23.12 16.98
CA THR A 34 -7.38 24.34 17.01
C THR A 34 -5.97 24.05 16.51
N PHE A 35 -5.52 24.85 15.54
CA PHE A 35 -4.15 24.84 15.05
C PHE A 35 -3.69 26.27 14.88
N ASN A 36 -2.89 26.74 15.82
CA ASN A 36 -2.29 28.06 15.78
C ASN A 36 -0.77 27.92 15.66
N PRO A 37 -0.20 28.03 14.46
CA PRO A 37 1.24 27.88 14.27
C PRO A 37 2.05 28.99 14.95
N ILE A 38 1.46 30.17 15.19
CA ILE A 38 2.13 31.31 15.84
C ILE A 38 2.28 31.07 17.35
N THR A 39 1.21 30.71 18.05
CA THR A 39 1.31 30.37 19.49
C THR A 39 1.87 28.96 19.72
N GLY A 40 1.74 28.07 18.73
CA GLY A 40 2.09 26.65 18.79
C GLY A 40 0.93 25.75 19.28
N GLU A 41 -0.23 26.32 19.62
CA GLU A 41 -1.38 25.57 20.13
C GLU A 41 -1.91 24.59 19.08
N GLY A 42 -1.96 23.30 19.44
CA GLY A 42 -2.35 22.21 18.53
C GLY A 42 -1.43 22.03 17.33
N SER A 43 -0.23 22.62 17.35
CA SER A 43 0.77 22.47 16.28
C SER A 43 1.42 21.07 16.29
N ILE A 44 2.15 20.77 15.22
CA ILE A 44 2.77 19.47 14.96
C ILE A 44 3.82 19.11 16.01
N GLY A 45 3.87 17.82 16.40
CA GLY A 45 4.83 17.28 17.36
C GLY A 45 4.47 17.56 18.82
N GLU A 46 5.26 17.01 19.75
CA GLU A 46 5.01 17.17 21.18
C GLU A 46 5.31 18.62 21.63
N ARG A 47 4.35 19.22 22.35
CA ARG A 47 4.40 20.62 22.79
C ARG A 47 4.19 20.75 24.29
N LYS A 48 4.85 21.74 24.91
CA LYS A 48 4.61 22.13 26.30
C LYS A 48 4.13 23.57 26.39
N LYS A 49 3.08 23.80 27.17
CA LYS A 49 2.61 25.15 27.50
C LYS A 49 3.64 25.88 28.37
N VAL A 50 3.98 27.10 27.96
CA VAL A 50 4.96 27.98 28.59
C VAL A 50 4.34 29.37 28.71
N VAL A 51 4.64 30.05 29.83
CA VAL A 51 4.19 31.43 30.08
C VAL A 51 5.40 32.31 30.38
N ILE A 52 5.65 33.32 29.55
CA ILE A 52 6.71 34.32 29.69
C ILE A 52 6.05 35.70 29.66
N LYS A 53 5.94 36.36 30.82
CA LYS A 53 5.01 37.51 31.01
C LYS A 53 5.26 38.70 30.07
N ASP A 54 6.52 38.98 29.78
CA ASP A 54 7.01 40.14 29.03
C ASP A 54 7.35 39.82 27.56
N HIS A 55 7.10 38.59 27.12
CA HIS A 55 7.24 38.19 25.72
C HIS A 55 6.04 38.69 24.88
N PRO A 56 6.21 39.09 23.61
CA PRO A 56 5.10 39.55 22.74
C PRO A 56 3.97 38.52 22.59
N LEU A 57 4.29 37.24 22.75
CA LEU A 57 3.34 36.14 22.90
C LEU A 57 3.51 35.55 24.30
N PRO A 58 2.75 36.02 25.31
CA PRO A 58 3.00 35.60 26.69
C PRO A 58 2.75 34.12 26.94
N THR A 59 1.70 33.56 26.32
CA THR A 59 1.38 32.12 26.39
C THR A 59 1.75 31.47 25.06
N GLN A 60 2.59 30.44 25.12
CA GLN A 60 3.07 29.69 23.95
C GLN A 60 3.09 28.19 24.23
N TYR A 61 3.04 27.41 23.17
CA TYR A 61 3.18 25.95 23.19
C TYR A 61 4.43 25.57 22.39
N LEU A 62 5.56 25.47 23.09
CA LEU A 62 6.86 25.28 22.46
C LEU A 62 7.15 23.79 22.21
N PRO A 63 7.89 23.44 21.13
CA PRO A 63 8.37 22.07 20.92
C PRO A 63 9.17 21.57 22.12
N VAL A 64 8.96 20.33 22.56
CA VAL A 64 9.69 19.78 23.71
C VAL A 64 11.20 19.82 23.50
N GLY A 65 11.68 19.47 22.30
CA GLY A 65 13.11 19.55 21.98
C GLY A 65 13.71 20.96 22.09
N MET A 66 12.92 22.01 21.87
CA MET A 66 13.36 23.40 22.01
C MET A 66 13.66 23.76 23.47
N LEU A 67 12.99 23.12 24.43
CA LEU A 67 13.12 23.43 25.86
C LEU A 67 14.46 22.98 26.46
N GLU A 68 15.20 22.13 25.77
CA GLU A 68 16.54 21.71 26.19
C GLU A 68 17.63 22.71 25.76
N VAL A 69 17.30 23.68 24.89
CA VAL A 69 18.24 24.75 24.54
C VAL A 69 18.51 25.62 25.78
N PRO A 70 19.78 25.80 26.21
CA PRO A 70 20.11 26.48 27.48
C PRO A 70 19.44 27.84 27.65
N LEU A 71 19.46 28.68 26.60
CA LEU A 71 18.80 29.99 26.61
C LEU A 71 17.29 29.88 26.89
N VAL A 72 16.61 29.00 26.16
CA VAL A 72 15.16 28.80 26.31
C VAL A 72 14.85 28.25 27.70
N LYS A 73 15.63 27.30 28.20
CA LYS A 73 15.48 26.69 29.53
C LYS A 73 15.55 27.74 30.64
N LEU A 74 16.52 28.65 30.57
CA LEU A 74 16.68 29.73 31.56
C LEU A 74 15.53 30.75 31.49
N ILE A 75 15.13 31.18 30.29
CA ILE A 75 14.02 32.13 30.13
C ILE A 75 12.70 31.51 30.63
N VAL A 76 12.44 30.25 30.32
CA VAL A 76 11.25 29.52 30.78
C VAL A 76 11.26 29.31 32.29
N LYS A 77 12.43 29.03 32.89
CA LYS A 77 12.60 28.92 34.35
C LYS A 77 12.23 30.23 35.04
N HIS A 78 12.69 31.36 34.52
CA HIS A 78 12.43 32.68 35.09
C HIS A 78 11.03 33.22 34.78
N LYS A 79 10.34 32.68 33.76
CA LYS A 79 9.02 33.13 33.28
C LYS A 79 8.97 34.63 32.88
N SER A 80 10.13 35.24 32.67
CA SER A 80 10.31 36.65 32.30
C SER A 80 11.68 36.84 31.62
N MET A 81 11.67 37.52 30.48
CA MET A 81 12.87 37.94 29.75
C MET A 81 13.65 39.01 30.52
N LYS A 82 12.95 39.91 31.23
CA LYS A 82 13.55 40.90 32.13
C LYS A 82 14.35 40.25 33.24
N VAL A 83 13.75 39.32 33.97
CA VAL A 83 14.43 38.61 35.06
C VAL A 83 15.60 37.80 34.54
N PHE A 84 15.46 37.17 33.37
CA PHE A 84 16.56 36.50 32.69
C PHE A 84 17.71 37.46 32.36
N CYS A 85 17.42 38.63 31.76
CA CYS A 85 18.42 39.62 31.38
C CYS A 85 19.20 40.14 32.60
N GLU A 86 18.50 40.47 33.67
CA GLU A 86 19.10 41.03 34.88
C GLU A 86 19.90 39.99 35.68
N LYS A 87 19.42 38.73 35.74
CA LYS A 87 20.05 37.69 36.60
C LYS A 87 21.08 36.81 35.91
N GLU A 88 20.92 36.54 34.61
CA GLU A 88 21.79 35.60 33.88
C GLU A 88 22.79 36.32 32.97
N LEU A 89 22.45 37.52 32.48
CA LEU A 89 23.32 38.30 31.58
C LEU A 89 23.97 39.51 32.26
N ASP A 90 23.60 39.83 33.51
CA ASP A 90 24.03 41.04 34.23
C ASP A 90 23.86 42.33 33.39
N ALA A 91 22.75 42.40 32.65
CA ALA A 91 22.47 43.46 31.70
C ALA A 91 21.11 44.12 31.96
N GLU A 92 21.03 45.43 31.75
CA GLU A 92 19.78 46.18 31.89
C GLU A 92 18.76 45.75 30.81
N TYR A 93 17.50 45.63 31.21
CA TYR A 93 16.40 45.28 30.31
C TYR A 93 15.92 46.48 29.49
N THR A 94 16.75 46.88 28.53
CA THR A 94 16.45 47.92 27.55
C THR A 94 15.62 47.36 26.39
N GLU A 95 14.94 48.21 25.61
CA GLU A 95 14.20 47.77 24.41
C GLU A 95 15.11 47.07 23.38
N GLU A 96 16.36 47.51 23.26
CA GLU A 96 17.35 46.85 22.39
C GLU A 96 17.64 45.42 22.84
N ASN A 97 17.93 45.21 24.14
CA ASN A 97 18.19 43.88 24.69
C ASN A 97 16.95 42.99 24.62
N ARG A 98 15.76 43.56 24.87
CA ARG A 98 14.48 42.87 24.69
C ARG A 98 14.30 42.36 23.26
N LEU A 99 14.54 43.19 22.24
CA LEU A 99 14.42 42.79 20.83
C LEU A 99 15.47 41.73 20.44
N LYS A 100 16.70 41.82 20.97
CA LYS A 100 17.74 40.80 20.75
C LYS A 100 17.33 39.45 21.34
N ILE A 101 16.79 39.41 22.56
CA ILE A 101 16.29 38.18 23.19
C ILE A 101 15.15 37.58 22.36
N ILE A 102 14.19 38.41 21.93
CA ILE A 102 13.08 37.96 21.08
C ILE A 102 13.59 37.37 19.77
N GLU A 103 14.51 38.04 19.07
CA GLU A 103 15.06 37.54 17.82
C GLU A 103 15.78 36.19 18.01
N GLN A 104 16.55 36.03 19.10
CA GLN A 104 17.19 34.75 19.42
C GLN A 104 16.16 33.64 19.66
N ILE A 105 15.12 33.90 20.46
CA ILE A 105 14.05 32.91 20.71
C ILE A 105 13.36 32.52 19.39
N VAL A 106 13.06 33.49 18.53
CA VAL A 106 12.42 33.26 17.22
C VAL A 106 13.32 32.40 16.32
N ARG A 107 14.61 32.74 16.21
CA ARG A 107 15.58 31.96 15.40
C ARG A 107 15.74 30.54 15.93
N ILE A 108 15.78 30.36 17.25
CA ILE A 108 15.79 29.02 17.86
C ILE A 108 14.50 28.29 17.50
N ARG A 109 13.32 28.88 17.74
CA ARG A 109 12.05 28.21 17.47
C ARG A 109 11.91 27.79 16.01
N ILE A 110 12.36 28.62 15.06
CA ILE A 110 12.37 28.30 13.63
C ILE A 110 13.13 26.99 13.33
N GLN A 111 14.16 26.63 14.10
CA GLN A 111 14.89 25.37 13.93
C GLN A 111 14.14 24.13 14.44
N TYR A 112 13.11 24.31 15.27
CA TYR A 112 12.35 23.21 15.87
C TYR A 112 10.90 23.14 15.40
N ASP A 113 10.41 24.17 14.72
CA ASP A 113 8.99 24.37 14.46
C ASP A 113 8.75 24.85 13.03
N PHE A 114 8.67 23.89 12.10
CA PHE A 114 8.39 24.15 10.68
C PHE A 114 7.09 24.96 10.49
N ALA A 115 6.02 24.62 11.23
CA ALA A 115 4.74 25.29 11.12
C ALA A 115 4.84 26.78 11.53
N PHE A 116 5.58 27.08 12.60
CA PHE A 116 5.86 28.46 13.01
C PHE A 116 6.72 29.20 11.98
N TRP A 117 7.79 28.58 11.49
CA TRP A 117 8.64 29.16 10.45
C TRP A 117 7.84 29.54 9.20
N ALA A 118 7.03 28.61 8.71
CA ALA A 118 6.18 28.82 7.55
C ALA A 118 5.17 29.95 7.77
N ALA A 119 4.44 29.91 8.90
CA ALA A 119 3.40 30.88 9.19
C ALA A 119 3.92 32.28 9.53
N LEU A 120 5.22 32.43 9.82
CA LEU A 120 5.86 33.69 10.15
C LEU A 120 6.60 34.32 8.96
N LEU A 121 7.26 33.51 8.11
CA LEU A 121 8.25 34.01 7.15
C LEU A 121 7.98 33.62 5.68
N VAL A 122 7.09 32.68 5.41
CA VAL A 122 6.95 32.08 4.08
C VAL A 122 5.67 32.56 3.41
N TYR A 123 5.83 33.32 2.32
CA TYR A 123 4.72 33.75 1.48
C TYR A 123 4.45 32.78 0.33
N ILE A 124 3.18 32.51 0.08
CA ILE A 124 2.69 31.72 -1.05
C ILE A 124 1.53 32.44 -1.75
N LYS A 125 1.23 32.01 -2.98
CA LYS A 125 0.04 32.48 -3.69
C LYS A 125 -1.23 32.10 -2.92
N ASN A 126 -2.14 33.06 -2.74
CA ASN A 126 -3.47 32.73 -2.24
C ASN A 126 -4.27 31.91 -3.26
N LYS A 127 -4.84 30.79 -2.81
CA LYS A 127 -5.65 29.92 -3.65
C LYS A 127 -7.01 30.59 -3.90
N GLY A 128 -7.41 30.68 -5.17
CA GLY A 128 -8.63 31.40 -5.57
C GLY A 128 -8.40 32.88 -5.94
N GLY A 129 -7.17 33.39 -5.79
CA GLY A 129 -6.79 34.76 -6.18
C GLY A 129 -6.55 35.69 -4.99
N GLY A 130 -6.07 36.91 -5.28
CA GLY A 130 -5.70 37.92 -4.29
C GLY A 130 -4.19 38.03 -4.05
N GLU A 131 -3.84 38.82 -3.03
CA GLU A 131 -2.46 39.04 -2.55
C GLU A 131 -1.82 37.74 -2.05
N ASP A 132 -0.48 37.69 -2.03
CA ASP A 132 0.25 36.58 -1.44
C ASP A 132 0.01 36.53 0.09
N VAL A 133 -0.05 35.32 0.65
CA VAL A 133 -0.37 35.07 2.06
C VAL A 133 0.69 34.21 2.74
N LEU A 134 0.80 34.37 4.06
CA LEU A 134 1.68 33.52 4.88
C LEU A 134 1.20 32.06 4.87
N PHE A 135 2.13 31.13 4.67
CA PHE A 135 1.81 29.72 4.54
C PHE A 135 1.39 29.13 5.90
N ARG A 136 0.11 28.77 6.00
CA ARG A 136 -0.45 28.08 7.16
C ARG A 136 -0.94 26.70 6.73
N LEU A 137 -0.46 25.68 7.43
CA LEU A 137 -0.73 24.29 7.07
C LEU A 137 -2.22 23.96 7.20
N THR A 138 -2.79 23.45 6.11
CA THR A 138 -4.11 22.81 6.09
C THR A 138 -4.05 21.42 6.73
N ARG A 139 -5.19 20.83 7.10
CA ARG A 139 -5.26 19.49 7.70
C ARG A 139 -4.45 18.40 6.95
N PRO A 140 -4.55 18.23 5.62
CA PRO A 140 -3.76 17.22 4.92
C PRO A 140 -2.25 17.56 4.91
N GLN A 141 -1.89 18.85 4.88
CA GLN A 141 -0.49 19.29 4.96
C GLN A 141 0.11 19.03 6.34
N ARG A 142 -0.68 19.15 7.41
CA ARG A 142 -0.24 18.78 8.76
C ARG A 142 0.12 17.30 8.85
N ARG A 143 -0.76 16.41 8.37
CA ARG A 143 -0.48 14.96 8.31
C ARG A 143 0.77 14.63 7.52
N PHE A 144 0.99 15.31 6.40
CA PHE A 144 2.19 15.14 5.61
C PHE A 144 3.44 15.59 6.36
N VAL A 145 3.45 16.80 6.94
CA VAL A 145 4.59 17.32 7.71
C VAL A 145 4.86 16.50 8.97
N GLU A 146 3.83 16.01 9.67
CA GLU A 146 3.98 15.08 10.80
C GLU A 146 4.79 13.85 10.40
N LYS A 147 4.52 13.27 9.23
CA LYS A 147 5.25 12.11 8.72
C LYS A 147 6.71 12.44 8.38
N LEU A 148 6.97 13.65 7.88
CA LEU A 148 8.34 14.13 7.61
C LEU A 148 9.11 14.36 8.92
N GLU A 149 8.48 15.00 9.90
CA GLU A 149 9.06 15.28 11.22
C GLU A 149 9.33 14.00 12.01
N GLU A 150 8.48 12.97 11.92
CA GLU A 150 8.73 11.64 12.53
C GLU A 150 10.10 11.09 12.11
N LEU A 151 10.40 11.12 10.80
CA LEU A 151 11.67 10.65 10.25
C LEU A 151 12.84 11.57 10.61
N ARG A 152 12.65 12.90 10.53
CA ARG A 152 13.70 13.88 10.86
C ARG A 152 14.10 13.81 12.34
N LEU A 153 13.13 13.77 13.24
CA LEU A 153 13.35 13.72 14.69
C LEU A 153 13.92 12.37 15.13
N ALA A 154 13.59 11.28 14.42
CA ALA A 154 14.23 9.98 14.59
C ALA A 154 15.65 9.90 14.00
N ASN A 155 16.19 11.01 13.48
CA ASN A 155 17.50 11.09 12.84
C ASN A 155 17.66 10.09 11.68
N LYS A 156 16.59 9.88 10.90
CA LYS A 156 16.56 9.01 9.72
C LYS A 156 16.55 9.84 8.43
N PRO A 157 17.03 9.29 7.30
CA PRO A 157 16.76 9.88 6.00
C PRO A 157 15.24 9.91 5.74
N ILE A 158 14.75 10.95 5.09
CA ILE A 158 13.35 11.06 4.69
C ILE A 158 13.19 10.38 3.32
N ARG A 159 12.44 9.29 3.26
CA ARG A 159 12.08 8.57 2.04
C ARG A 159 10.58 8.33 2.07
N LEU A 160 9.82 9.11 1.33
CA LEU A 160 8.36 9.05 1.35
C LEU A 160 7.77 8.90 -0.05
N ILE A 161 6.80 8.01 -0.19
CA ILE A 161 5.91 7.97 -1.35
C ILE A 161 4.51 8.42 -0.94
N LEU A 162 4.11 9.55 -1.49
CA LEU A 162 2.86 10.26 -1.22
C LEU A 162 1.88 10.03 -2.36
N LEU A 163 0.90 9.15 -2.11
CA LEU A 163 -0.28 9.00 -2.96
C LEU A 163 -1.35 9.97 -2.48
N LYS A 164 -1.89 10.78 -3.40
CA LYS A 164 -2.78 11.88 -3.04
C LYS A 164 -3.98 12.09 -3.96
N ALA A 165 -5.09 12.57 -3.40
CA ALA A 165 -6.12 13.29 -4.16
C ALA A 165 -5.60 14.65 -4.67
N ARG A 166 -6.24 15.24 -5.69
CA ARG A 166 -5.78 16.51 -6.29
C ARG A 166 -5.96 17.73 -5.35
N GLN A 167 -5.24 18.81 -5.67
CA GLN A 167 -5.50 20.20 -5.25
C GLN A 167 -5.41 20.59 -3.76
N TRP A 168 -4.59 19.94 -2.92
CA TRP A 168 -4.37 20.39 -1.53
C TRP A 168 -2.98 21.00 -1.24
N GLY A 169 -2.11 21.14 -2.24
CA GLY A 169 -0.80 21.80 -2.09
C GLY A 169 0.31 20.89 -1.53
N GLY A 170 0.26 19.58 -1.82
CA GLY A 170 1.30 18.63 -1.44
C GLY A 170 2.69 19.01 -1.99
N SER A 171 2.77 19.36 -3.28
CA SER A 171 4.02 19.77 -3.94
C SER A 171 4.61 21.05 -3.31
N THR A 172 3.76 22.02 -2.98
CA THR A 172 4.15 23.24 -2.24
C THR A 172 4.74 22.88 -0.88
N THR A 173 4.08 21.99 -0.13
CA THR A 173 4.53 21.54 1.19
C THR A 173 5.88 20.82 1.11
N SER A 174 6.07 19.93 0.13
CA SER A 174 7.35 19.24 -0.12
C SER A 174 8.49 20.24 -0.34
N GLN A 175 8.27 21.23 -1.21
CA GLN A 175 9.29 22.23 -1.54
C GLN A 175 9.60 23.16 -0.37
N LEU A 176 8.58 23.60 0.37
CA LEU A 176 8.80 24.47 1.54
C LEU A 176 9.52 23.73 2.66
N TYR A 177 9.24 22.44 2.85
CA TYR A 177 9.98 21.63 3.80
C TYR A 177 11.44 21.43 3.38
N MET A 178 11.70 21.15 2.10
CA MET A 178 13.07 21.14 1.56
C MET A 178 13.79 22.48 1.73
N ALA A 179 13.09 23.60 1.46
CA ALA A 179 13.61 24.94 1.67
C ALA A 179 13.95 25.18 3.14
N TRP A 180 13.11 24.76 4.07
CA TRP A 180 13.41 24.85 5.51
C TRP A 180 14.69 24.09 5.87
N LEU A 181 14.91 22.89 5.32
CA LEU A 181 16.16 22.15 5.52
C LEU A 181 17.39 22.91 4.97
N GLN A 182 17.27 23.51 3.79
CA GLN A 182 18.35 24.27 3.15
C GLN A 182 18.65 25.61 3.85
N LEU A 183 17.59 26.35 4.18
CA LEU A 183 17.69 27.72 4.69
C LEU A 183 17.96 27.77 6.20
N VAL A 184 17.48 26.78 6.95
CA VAL A 184 17.56 26.78 8.42
C VAL A 184 18.55 25.73 8.93
N HIS A 185 18.46 24.48 8.48
CA HIS A 185 19.15 23.38 9.14
C HIS A 185 20.59 23.13 8.69
N LYS A 186 20.84 23.10 7.38
CA LYS A 186 22.14 22.69 6.82
C LYS A 186 22.51 23.52 5.60
N VAL A 187 23.74 24.02 5.60
CA VAL A 187 24.38 24.69 4.46
C VAL A 187 24.76 23.62 3.42
N GLY A 188 24.68 23.96 2.14
CA GLY A 188 25.17 23.10 1.05
C GLY A 188 24.23 22.00 0.59
N LEU A 189 23.03 21.86 1.16
CA LEU A 189 22.06 20.85 0.71
C LEU A 189 21.50 21.22 -0.67
N ASN A 190 21.89 20.51 -1.73
CA ASN A 190 21.36 20.78 -3.06
C ASN A 190 20.03 20.03 -3.28
N SER A 191 19.07 20.71 -3.92
CA SER A 191 17.77 20.15 -4.26
C SER A 191 17.57 19.98 -5.76
N LEU A 192 16.75 19.00 -6.14
CA LEU A 192 16.32 18.72 -7.50
C LEU A 192 14.80 18.53 -7.54
N ILE A 193 14.17 19.23 -8.46
CA ILE A 193 12.74 19.13 -8.77
C ILE A 193 12.60 18.45 -10.12
N ILE A 194 11.84 17.37 -10.19
CA ILE A 194 11.48 16.71 -11.44
C ILE A 194 9.96 16.56 -11.51
N ALA A 195 9.34 17.16 -12.52
CA ALA A 195 7.96 16.85 -12.89
C ALA A 195 7.91 16.14 -14.25
N HIS A 196 6.70 15.77 -14.67
CA HIS A 196 6.47 15.10 -15.96
C HIS A 196 6.97 15.94 -17.16
N GLN A 197 6.81 17.26 -17.11
CA GLN A 197 7.23 18.20 -18.16
C GLN A 197 7.91 19.46 -17.56
N GLY A 198 8.54 20.25 -18.43
CA GLY A 198 9.28 21.48 -18.05
C GLY A 198 8.40 22.50 -17.34
N THR A 199 7.27 22.85 -17.95
CA THR A 199 6.33 23.84 -17.43
C THR A 199 5.82 23.50 -16.01
N ALA A 200 5.50 22.23 -15.75
CA ALA A 200 5.10 21.79 -14.41
C ALA A 200 6.23 21.93 -13.37
N SER A 201 7.48 21.71 -13.80
CA SER A 201 8.65 21.89 -12.93
C SER A 201 8.92 23.37 -12.66
N ASP A 202 8.71 24.22 -13.67
CA ASP A 202 8.82 25.68 -13.57
C ASP A 202 7.73 26.26 -12.64
N GLU A 203 6.49 25.76 -12.69
CA GLU A 203 5.41 26.15 -11.78
C GLU A 203 5.74 25.86 -10.31
N ILE A 204 6.31 24.68 -10.04
CA ILE A 204 6.76 24.31 -8.68
C ILE A 204 7.89 25.25 -8.23
N LYS A 205 8.78 25.65 -9.15
CA LYS A 205 9.88 26.55 -8.86
C LYS A 205 9.45 28.01 -8.71
N ASP A 206 8.43 28.48 -9.43
CA ASP A 206 7.85 29.84 -9.25
C ASP A 206 7.40 30.06 -7.81
N MET A 207 6.83 29.02 -7.18
CA MET A 207 6.50 29.07 -5.76
C MET A 207 7.73 29.31 -4.87
N PHE A 208 8.86 28.63 -5.15
CA PHE A 208 10.11 28.86 -4.42
C PHE A 208 10.65 30.27 -4.66
N ASP A 209 10.63 30.76 -5.91
CA ASP A 209 11.07 32.11 -6.28
C ASP A 209 10.33 33.19 -5.49
N ARG A 210 9.01 33.04 -5.38
CA ARG A 210 8.15 33.92 -4.59
C ARG A 210 8.49 33.90 -3.11
N MET A 211 8.60 32.70 -2.54
CA MET A 211 8.97 32.51 -1.14
C MET A 211 10.32 33.17 -0.85
N ILE A 212 11.36 32.85 -1.63
CA ILE A 212 12.72 33.35 -1.35
C ILE A 212 12.82 34.86 -1.60
N LYS A 213 12.04 35.42 -2.55
CA LYS A 213 11.95 36.87 -2.78
C LYS A 213 11.33 37.61 -1.59
N ALA A 214 10.33 37.04 -0.92
CA ALA A 214 9.74 37.62 0.29
C ALA A 214 10.55 37.33 1.57
N TYR A 215 11.34 36.26 1.60
CA TYR A 215 12.04 35.80 2.80
C TYR A 215 13.02 36.86 3.36
N PRO A 216 13.01 37.17 4.67
CA PRO A 216 13.88 38.21 5.21
C PRO A 216 15.36 37.86 5.05
N ILE A 217 16.14 38.75 4.43
CA ILE A 217 17.57 38.51 4.17
C ILE A 217 18.34 38.21 5.46
N LYS A 218 18.01 38.89 6.56
CA LYS A 218 18.63 38.68 7.86
C LYS A 218 18.51 37.25 8.39
N MET A 219 17.48 36.51 7.96
CA MET A 219 17.24 35.13 8.38
C MET A 219 18.06 34.11 7.57
N LEU A 220 18.78 34.55 6.54
CA LEU A 220 19.74 33.72 5.80
C LEU A 220 21.16 33.78 6.38
N HIS A 221 21.41 34.75 7.25
CA HIS A 221 22.70 35.03 7.90
C HIS A 221 22.67 34.66 9.38
N GLU A 222 23.85 34.42 9.94
CA GLU A 222 24.03 34.20 11.37
C GLU A 222 23.74 35.48 12.17
N LEU A 223 23.40 35.33 13.45
CA LEU A 223 23.10 36.47 14.30
C LEU A 223 24.37 37.32 14.49
N GLY A 224 24.32 38.60 14.11
CA GLY A 224 25.46 39.52 14.20
C GLY A 224 26.40 39.51 12.99
N GLU A 225 26.13 38.66 11.98
CA GLU A 225 26.86 38.68 10.71
C GLU A 225 26.55 39.98 9.93
N ILE A 226 27.58 40.56 9.32
CA ILE A 226 27.45 41.76 8.49
C ILE A 226 27.02 41.32 7.09
N TYR A 227 25.87 41.78 6.63
CA TYR A 227 25.32 41.48 5.30
C TYR A 227 24.79 42.74 4.62
N SER A 228 24.64 42.69 3.29
CA SER A 228 24.03 43.79 2.53
C SER A 228 22.52 43.59 2.45
N PRO A 229 21.68 44.59 2.79
CA PRO A 229 20.22 44.46 2.70
C PRO A 229 19.69 44.13 1.30
N ASN A 230 20.45 44.45 0.25
CA ASN A 230 20.04 44.32 -1.16
C ASN A 230 20.77 43.18 -1.90
N GLU A 231 21.50 42.31 -1.21
CA GLU A 231 22.17 41.19 -1.88
C GLU A 231 21.17 40.19 -2.48
N PRO A 232 21.51 39.57 -3.62
CA PRO A 232 20.62 38.62 -4.27
C PRO A 232 20.47 37.35 -3.43
N LYS A 233 19.23 36.98 -3.12
CA LYS A 233 18.88 35.74 -2.41
C LYS A 233 18.84 34.51 -3.31
N LEU A 234 18.76 34.72 -4.62
CA LEU A 234 18.74 33.67 -5.62
C LEU A 234 19.47 34.12 -6.87
N VAL A 235 20.41 33.32 -7.35
CA VAL A 235 21.19 33.60 -8.56
C VAL A 235 21.20 32.40 -9.50
N GLY A 236 21.15 32.64 -10.80
CA GLY A 236 21.32 31.59 -11.81
C GLY A 236 22.77 31.08 -11.84
N VAL A 237 22.95 29.80 -12.10
CA VAL A 237 24.26 29.14 -12.19
C VAL A 237 24.40 28.41 -13.53
N GLY A 238 25.51 28.68 -14.22
CA GLY A 238 25.81 28.06 -15.52
C GLY A 238 24.95 28.63 -16.66
N LYS A 239 25.04 27.99 -17.83
CA LYS A 239 24.38 28.43 -19.07
C LYS A 239 23.04 27.75 -19.34
N SER A 240 22.66 26.74 -18.56
CA SER A 240 21.47 25.92 -18.83
C SER A 240 20.15 26.58 -18.42
N GLY A 241 20.19 27.63 -17.59
CA GLY A 241 18.98 28.27 -17.04
C GLY A 241 18.21 27.41 -16.02
N ALA A 242 18.66 26.18 -15.75
CA ALA A 242 17.95 25.20 -14.92
C ALA A 242 18.52 25.06 -13.50
N ILE A 243 19.60 25.78 -13.16
CA ILE A 243 20.28 25.70 -11.87
C ILE A 243 20.29 27.09 -11.24
N TYR A 244 19.84 27.15 -10.00
CA TYR A 244 19.84 28.34 -9.18
C TYR A 244 20.60 28.06 -7.90
N ARG A 245 21.12 29.10 -7.27
CA ARG A 245 21.84 29.02 -5.99
C ARG A 245 21.32 30.07 -5.04
N VAL A 246 21.18 29.71 -3.77
CA VAL A 246 21.02 30.65 -2.66
C VAL A 246 22.42 30.88 -2.07
N PRO A 247 23.11 31.99 -2.38
CA PRO A 247 24.52 32.18 -2.04
C PRO A 247 24.80 32.05 -0.54
N GLN A 248 23.95 32.63 0.28
CA GLN A 248 24.05 32.70 1.75
C GLN A 248 24.06 31.31 2.40
N ARG A 249 23.48 30.32 1.73
CA ARG A 249 23.35 28.94 2.23
C ARG A 249 24.15 27.94 1.39
N ASN A 250 24.87 28.41 0.38
CA ASN A 250 25.62 27.61 -0.59
C ASN A 250 24.84 26.39 -1.14
N CYS A 251 23.52 26.47 -1.22
CA CYS A 251 22.68 25.41 -1.75
C CYS A 251 22.25 25.72 -3.18
N LYS A 252 22.11 24.66 -4.00
CA LYS A 252 21.56 24.75 -5.35
C LYS A 252 20.14 24.23 -5.40
N ILE A 253 19.32 24.81 -6.27
CA ILE A 253 18.01 24.32 -6.67
C ILE A 253 18.10 24.06 -8.17
N LYS A 254 17.93 22.79 -8.57
CA LYS A 254 17.94 22.40 -9.97
C LYS A 254 16.56 21.92 -10.41
N ILE A 255 16.20 22.27 -11.63
CA ILE A 255 14.98 21.83 -12.28
C ILE A 255 15.34 20.81 -13.35
N GLY A 256 14.57 19.73 -13.42
CA GLY A 256 14.67 18.68 -14.43
C GLY A 256 13.29 18.18 -14.84
N THR A 257 13.23 17.33 -15.86
CA THR A 257 11.96 16.77 -16.36
C THR A 257 12.10 15.29 -16.64
N ALA A 258 10.99 14.57 -16.53
CA ALA A 258 10.93 13.16 -16.91
C ALA A 258 11.17 12.97 -18.43
N GLU A 259 10.81 13.94 -19.26
CA GLU A 259 11.09 13.91 -20.71
C GLU A 259 12.59 14.01 -21.05
N ARG A 260 13.41 14.63 -20.19
CA ARG A 260 14.85 14.88 -20.43
C ARG A 260 15.70 14.38 -19.26
N PRO A 261 15.76 13.05 -19.00
CA PRO A 261 16.34 12.52 -17.78
C PRO A 261 17.86 12.71 -17.66
N ASP A 262 18.59 12.83 -18.78
CA ASP A 262 20.04 13.07 -18.76
C ASP A 262 20.38 14.41 -18.07
N SER A 263 19.46 15.39 -18.14
CA SER A 263 19.62 16.66 -17.44
C SER A 263 19.65 16.50 -15.91
N CYS A 264 19.10 15.41 -15.38
CA CYS A 264 18.99 15.15 -13.96
C CYS A 264 20.21 14.42 -13.39
N ARG A 265 21.08 13.84 -14.23
CA ARG A 265 22.23 13.02 -13.80
C ARG A 265 23.41 13.88 -13.30
N GLY A 266 24.21 13.33 -12.37
CA GLY A 266 25.54 13.85 -12.01
C GLY A 266 25.57 15.06 -11.08
N GLY A 267 24.44 15.43 -10.45
CA GLY A 267 24.43 16.42 -9.38
C GLY A 267 24.63 15.80 -8.00
N ASP A 268 25.34 16.52 -7.13
CA ASP A 268 25.45 16.19 -5.70
C ASP A 268 24.17 16.62 -4.97
N TYR A 269 23.06 15.90 -5.21
CA TYR A 269 21.77 16.21 -4.60
C TYR A 269 21.62 15.58 -3.22
N ASN A 270 20.88 16.26 -2.35
CA ASN A 270 20.52 15.77 -1.02
C ASN A 270 18.99 15.70 -0.85
N LEU A 271 18.27 16.52 -1.60
CA LEU A 271 16.82 16.71 -1.52
C LEU A 271 16.21 16.53 -2.92
N VAL A 272 15.39 15.51 -3.14
CA VAL A 272 14.76 15.24 -4.45
C VAL A 272 13.26 15.19 -4.31
N HIS A 273 12.56 16.00 -5.10
CA HIS A 273 11.12 15.98 -5.24
C HIS A 273 10.75 15.51 -6.64
N LEU A 274 10.16 14.34 -6.73
CA LEU A 274 9.60 13.80 -7.97
C LEU A 274 8.07 13.99 -7.92
N SER A 275 7.55 14.88 -8.76
CA SER A 275 6.12 15.24 -8.77
C SER A 275 5.39 14.59 -9.95
N GLU A 276 4.16 14.19 -9.69
CA GLU A 276 3.26 13.44 -10.57
C GLU A 276 3.93 12.19 -11.18
N VAL A 277 4.67 11.42 -10.38
CA VAL A 277 5.44 10.24 -10.85
C VAL A 277 4.56 9.18 -11.54
N GLY A 278 3.31 9.05 -11.12
CA GLY A 278 2.34 8.12 -11.73
C GLY A 278 2.01 8.46 -13.19
N VAL A 279 2.19 9.71 -13.63
CA VAL A 279 1.90 10.12 -15.02
C VAL A 279 3.11 9.98 -15.94
N TRP A 280 4.28 9.61 -15.41
CA TRP A 280 5.51 9.52 -16.20
C TRP A 280 5.43 8.35 -17.18
N LYS A 281 5.62 8.65 -18.46
CA LYS A 281 5.50 7.65 -19.53
C LYS A 281 6.83 6.94 -19.75
N THR A 282 6.74 5.67 -20.12
CA THR A 282 7.88 4.96 -20.73
C THR A 282 7.98 5.43 -22.18
N THR A 283 9.18 5.81 -22.61
CA THR A 283 9.50 6.14 -24.00
C THR A 283 10.55 5.18 -24.53
N ASP A 284 10.71 5.11 -25.85
CA ASP A 284 11.72 4.25 -26.48
C ASP A 284 13.12 4.60 -25.93
N GLY A 285 13.69 3.65 -25.18
CA GLY A 285 15.00 3.75 -24.54
C GLY A 285 15.04 4.32 -23.12
N LYS A 286 13.93 4.82 -22.54
CA LYS A 286 13.92 5.45 -21.20
C LYS A 286 12.67 5.09 -20.40
N LYS A 287 12.87 4.43 -19.25
CA LYS A 287 11.77 4.10 -18.31
C LYS A 287 11.80 5.03 -17.10
N PRO A 288 10.66 5.30 -16.42
CA PRO A 288 10.62 6.11 -15.19
C PRO A 288 11.63 5.66 -14.13
N GLU A 289 11.87 4.36 -14.02
CA GLU A 289 12.87 3.75 -13.13
C GLU A 289 14.29 4.26 -13.42
N ASP A 290 14.64 4.45 -14.69
CA ASP A 290 15.95 4.94 -15.10
C ASP A 290 16.15 6.42 -14.71
N ILE A 291 15.07 7.20 -14.76
CA ILE A 291 15.04 8.61 -14.34
C ILE A 291 15.26 8.72 -12.84
N VAL A 292 14.47 7.95 -12.08
CA VAL A 292 14.54 7.89 -10.62
C VAL A 292 15.93 7.44 -10.19
N ARG A 293 16.47 6.37 -10.81
CA ARG A 293 17.83 5.90 -10.56
C ARG A 293 18.88 6.98 -10.84
N SER A 294 18.74 7.72 -11.94
CA SER A 294 19.67 8.79 -12.30
C SER A 294 19.63 9.98 -11.34
N ALA A 295 18.46 10.32 -10.81
CA ALA A 295 18.24 11.43 -9.88
C ALA A 295 18.60 11.09 -8.43
N CYS A 296 18.35 9.84 -8.01
CA CYS A 296 18.37 9.45 -6.60
C CYS A 296 19.59 8.62 -6.17
N SER A 297 20.30 7.97 -7.09
CA SER A 297 21.37 7.00 -6.75
C SER A 297 22.54 7.58 -5.95
N GLY A 298 22.84 8.88 -6.10
CA GLY A 298 23.90 9.55 -5.33
C GLY A 298 23.52 9.95 -3.91
N ILE A 299 22.24 9.82 -3.53
CA ILE A 299 21.73 10.39 -2.27
C ILE A 299 21.98 9.42 -1.12
N GLN A 300 22.86 9.83 -0.21
CA GLN A 300 23.24 9.02 0.95
C GLN A 300 22.07 8.78 1.90
N LEU A 301 22.07 7.63 2.60
CA LEU A 301 21.14 7.30 3.68
C LEU A 301 21.56 7.99 4.98
N LYS A 302 21.53 9.31 5.00
CA LYS A 302 21.91 10.14 6.17
C LYS A 302 20.76 11.07 6.59
N PRO A 303 20.75 11.52 7.87
CA PRO A 303 19.83 12.55 8.32
C PRO A 303 19.87 13.79 7.41
N TYR A 304 18.74 14.50 7.31
CA TYR A 304 18.57 15.68 6.45
C TYR A 304 18.68 15.44 4.93
N THR A 305 18.75 14.19 4.50
CA THR A 305 18.48 13.83 3.10
C THR A 305 17.02 13.50 2.90
N MET A 306 16.45 13.85 1.75
CA MET A 306 15.03 13.73 1.49
C MET A 306 14.77 13.28 0.05
N ILE A 307 13.93 12.26 -0.12
CA ILE A 307 13.36 11.89 -1.42
C ILE A 307 11.85 11.74 -1.23
N VAL A 308 11.09 12.49 -2.02
CA VAL A 308 9.62 12.41 -2.05
C VAL A 308 9.17 12.07 -3.46
N TYR A 309 8.47 10.95 -3.58
CA TYR A 309 7.68 10.62 -4.75
C TYR A 309 6.25 11.05 -4.47
N GLU A 310 5.71 11.96 -5.26
CA GLU A 310 4.38 12.52 -5.05
C GLU A 310 3.57 12.33 -6.34
N SER A 311 2.37 11.76 -6.24
CA SER A 311 1.50 11.62 -7.41
C SER A 311 0.04 11.41 -7.05
N THR A 312 -0.84 11.77 -7.98
CA THR A 312 -2.15 11.13 -8.10
C THR A 312 -2.00 9.69 -8.61
N ALA A 313 -2.97 8.82 -8.34
CA ALA A 313 -2.97 7.50 -8.95
C ALA A 313 -3.42 7.62 -10.41
N ASN A 314 -2.45 7.49 -11.31
CA ASN A 314 -2.71 7.46 -12.74
C ASN A 314 -2.05 6.22 -13.31
N GLY A 315 -2.85 5.29 -13.84
CA GLY A 315 -2.38 4.02 -14.38
C GLY A 315 -2.12 2.94 -13.31
N THR A 316 -2.38 1.69 -13.70
CA THR A 316 -2.17 0.50 -12.87
C THR A 316 -0.95 -0.27 -13.39
N GLY A 317 -0.13 -0.80 -12.50
CA GLY A 317 1.06 -1.59 -12.83
C GLY A 317 2.30 -0.75 -13.17
N ASN A 318 2.23 0.58 -13.05
CA ASN A 318 3.37 1.47 -13.30
C ASN A 318 4.38 1.51 -12.14
N PHE A 319 5.50 2.20 -12.34
CA PHE A 319 6.56 2.35 -11.33
C PHE A 319 6.03 2.85 -9.99
N PHE A 320 5.21 3.91 -10.01
CA PHE A 320 4.72 4.56 -8.80
C PHE A 320 3.86 3.62 -7.96
N GLN A 321 2.93 2.86 -8.57
CA GLN A 321 2.13 1.89 -7.83
C GLN A 321 3.01 0.78 -7.23
N ARG A 322 3.96 0.24 -7.99
CA ARG A 322 4.81 -0.85 -7.49
C ARG A 322 5.65 -0.42 -6.29
N GLU A 323 6.23 0.78 -6.33
CA GLU A 323 6.94 1.33 -5.18
C GLU A 323 6.00 1.68 -4.01
N TYR A 324 4.79 2.14 -4.30
CA TYR A 324 3.80 2.44 -3.26
C TYR A 324 3.37 1.16 -2.53
N ASP A 325 3.05 0.11 -3.28
CA ASP A 325 2.70 -1.22 -2.75
C ASP A 325 3.86 -1.78 -1.89
N ALA A 326 5.11 -1.65 -2.37
CA ALA A 326 6.29 -2.11 -1.63
C ALA A 326 6.52 -1.30 -0.34
N ALA A 327 6.32 0.02 -0.39
CA ALA A 327 6.40 0.90 0.78
C ALA A 327 5.29 0.61 1.80
N LYS A 328 4.06 0.37 1.34
CA LYS A 328 2.92 -0.01 2.19
C LYS A 328 3.15 -1.34 2.90
N LYS A 329 3.78 -2.30 2.22
CA LYS A 329 4.18 -3.62 2.77
C LYS A 329 5.42 -3.56 3.66
N GLY A 330 6.11 -2.42 3.76
CA GLY A 330 7.33 -2.26 4.54
C GLY A 330 8.58 -2.90 3.91
N VAL A 331 8.52 -3.25 2.62
CA VAL A 331 9.64 -3.86 1.88
C VAL A 331 10.52 -2.78 1.23
N SER A 332 9.94 -1.65 0.83
CA SER A 332 10.69 -0.52 0.25
C SER A 332 11.42 0.28 1.34
N GLN A 333 12.51 0.95 0.96
CA GLN A 333 13.16 1.96 1.82
C GLN A 333 12.26 3.18 2.06
N PHE A 334 11.21 3.34 1.25
CA PHE A 334 10.23 4.43 1.35
C PHE A 334 9.10 4.05 2.30
N GLN A 335 8.59 5.04 3.03
CA GLN A 335 7.32 4.92 3.75
C GLN A 335 6.17 5.43 2.88
N ALA A 336 5.05 4.71 2.89
CA ALA A 336 3.84 5.12 2.18
C ALA A 336 3.01 6.10 3.01
N LEU A 337 2.47 7.14 2.36
CA LEU A 337 1.46 8.03 2.90
C LEU A 337 0.32 8.19 1.88
N PHE A 338 -0.91 7.97 2.32
CA PHE A 338 -2.12 8.26 1.55
C PHE A 338 -2.86 9.46 2.12
N ILE A 339 -3.25 10.40 1.25
CA ILE A 339 -4.15 11.51 1.56
C ILE A 339 -5.39 11.37 0.68
N SER A 340 -6.52 11.03 1.30
CA SER A 340 -7.81 10.88 0.64
C SER A 340 -8.41 12.24 0.26
N TRP A 341 -9.49 12.24 -0.52
CA TRP A 341 -10.21 13.47 -0.82
C TRP A 341 -10.91 14.05 0.43
N PHE A 342 -11.51 13.22 1.30
CA PHE A 342 -12.24 13.71 2.49
C PHE A 342 -11.31 14.20 3.63
N ASP A 343 -10.00 13.98 3.50
CA ASP A 343 -8.98 14.65 4.31
C ASP A 343 -8.81 16.14 3.96
N ILE A 344 -9.35 16.59 2.83
CA ILE A 344 -9.16 17.94 2.30
C ILE A 344 -10.42 18.76 2.56
N ASP A 345 -10.28 19.83 3.33
CA ASP A 345 -11.41 20.59 3.90
C ASP A 345 -12.34 21.22 2.86
N ILE A 346 -11.85 21.48 1.64
CA ILE A 346 -12.67 22.03 0.55
C ILE A 346 -13.65 21.02 -0.06
N TYR A 347 -13.50 19.72 0.22
CA TYR A 347 -14.36 18.65 -0.29
C TYR A 347 -15.39 18.24 0.77
N SER A 348 -16.13 19.25 1.24
CA SER A 348 -17.16 19.13 2.26
C SER A 348 -18.30 20.10 1.93
N LEU A 349 -19.54 19.65 2.08
CA LEU A 349 -20.74 20.42 1.76
C LEU A 349 -21.65 20.46 3.00
N PRO A 350 -21.83 21.65 3.64
CA PRO A 350 -22.69 21.76 4.81
C PRO A 350 -24.16 21.49 4.46
N PHE A 351 -24.91 21.02 5.45
CA PHE A 351 -26.36 20.87 5.37
C PHE A 351 -27.05 22.19 5.71
N ASN A 352 -28.23 22.45 5.15
CA ASN A 352 -28.99 23.67 5.43
C ASN A 352 -29.64 23.63 6.83
N SER A 353 -29.83 22.44 7.39
CA SER A 353 -30.38 22.25 8.74
C SER A 353 -29.96 20.92 9.37
N GLU A 354 -30.02 20.84 10.70
CA GLU A 354 -29.81 19.58 11.43
C GLU A 354 -30.85 18.50 11.06
N SER A 355 -32.06 18.90 10.67
CA SER A 355 -33.09 17.96 10.18
C SER A 355 -32.64 17.30 8.88
N GLU A 356 -32.11 18.07 7.93
CA GLU A 356 -31.61 17.55 6.66
C GLU A 356 -30.43 16.59 6.87
N LYS A 357 -29.50 16.94 7.77
CA LYS A 357 -28.38 16.06 8.18
C LYS A 357 -28.87 14.76 8.80
N ALA A 358 -29.90 14.82 9.66
CA ALA A 358 -30.50 13.65 10.27
C ALA A 358 -31.19 12.75 9.23
N ASP A 359 -31.94 13.33 8.29
CA ASP A 359 -32.57 12.61 7.19
C ASP A 359 -31.55 11.93 6.28
N PHE A 360 -30.44 12.61 5.99
CA PHE A 360 -29.31 12.05 5.25
C PHE A 360 -28.70 10.85 5.98
N ALA A 361 -28.46 10.95 7.29
CA ALA A 361 -27.94 9.85 8.11
C ALA A 361 -28.92 8.65 8.16
N ILE A 362 -30.23 8.90 8.23
CA ILE A 362 -31.26 7.85 8.15
C ILE A 362 -31.19 7.13 6.80
N ASN A 363 -31.08 7.88 5.71
CA ASN A 363 -30.99 7.33 4.36
C ASN A 363 -29.73 6.46 4.20
N LEU A 364 -28.58 7.00 4.60
CA LEU A 364 -27.29 6.30 4.57
C LEU A 364 -27.36 4.96 5.33
N TRP A 365 -27.91 4.95 6.53
CA TRP A 365 -28.04 3.72 7.33
C TRP A 365 -29.01 2.70 6.71
N LYS A 366 -30.17 3.15 6.22
CA LYS A 366 -31.18 2.28 5.58
C LYS A 366 -30.61 1.61 4.34
N ASN A 367 -29.80 2.32 3.56
CA ASN A 367 -29.26 1.85 2.27
C ASN A 367 -27.84 1.26 2.35
N ARG A 368 -27.25 1.08 3.52
CA ARG A 368 -25.87 0.60 3.70
C ARG A 368 -25.50 -0.76 3.05
N ASN A 369 -26.49 -1.59 2.74
CA ASN A 369 -26.30 -2.87 2.04
C ASN A 369 -26.88 -2.85 0.62
N ASN A 370 -27.43 -1.72 0.18
CA ASN A 370 -28.07 -1.57 -1.11
C ASN A 370 -26.99 -1.46 -2.19
N THR A 371 -27.04 -2.37 -3.18
CA THR A 371 -26.14 -2.39 -4.33
C THR A 371 -26.77 -1.81 -5.59
N ASN A 372 -28.04 -1.40 -5.54
CA ASN A 372 -28.71 -0.78 -6.67
C ASN A 372 -28.23 0.65 -6.85
N VAL A 373 -28.14 1.06 -8.12
CA VAL A 373 -27.86 2.42 -8.54
C VAL A 373 -29.02 2.83 -9.46
N ASN A 374 -29.58 4.03 -9.28
CA ASN A 374 -30.70 4.47 -10.11
C ASN A 374 -30.25 4.91 -11.51
N ASN A 375 -29.03 5.46 -11.62
CA ASN A 375 -28.43 5.91 -12.88
C ASN A 375 -26.89 5.92 -12.78
N GLU A 376 -26.20 6.03 -13.91
CA GLU A 376 -24.73 6.02 -13.99
C GLU A 376 -24.01 7.17 -13.25
N ARG A 377 -24.74 8.17 -12.77
CA ARG A 377 -24.22 9.35 -12.06
C ARG A 377 -24.40 9.31 -10.54
N GLU A 378 -24.85 8.17 -10.02
CA GLU A 378 -25.01 7.91 -8.59
C GLU A 378 -24.07 6.79 -8.12
N GLU A 379 -23.82 6.73 -6.81
CA GLU A 379 -23.23 5.57 -6.17
C GLU A 379 -24.29 4.80 -5.38
N ASN A 380 -24.10 3.49 -5.26
CA ASN A 380 -24.98 2.67 -4.42
C ASN A 380 -24.75 2.97 -2.92
N GLY A 381 -25.77 2.69 -2.10
CA GLY A 381 -25.70 2.95 -0.66
C GLY A 381 -24.63 2.13 0.08
N LYS A 382 -24.24 0.97 -0.45
CA LYS A 382 -23.11 0.18 0.09
C LYS A 382 -21.77 0.92 -0.05
N TYR A 383 -21.54 1.61 -1.16
CA TYR A 383 -20.34 2.41 -1.36
C TYR A 383 -20.35 3.68 -0.49
N LEU A 384 -21.48 4.39 -0.39
CA LEU A 384 -21.58 5.54 0.51
C LEU A 384 -21.36 5.16 1.98
N TRP A 385 -21.84 3.99 2.39
CA TRP A 385 -21.55 3.43 3.71
C TRP A 385 -20.07 3.08 3.88
N TYR A 386 -19.42 2.56 2.84
CA TYR A 386 -17.99 2.33 2.86
C TYR A 386 -17.17 3.62 3.08
N LEU A 387 -17.54 4.74 2.44
CA LEU A 387 -16.92 6.05 2.72
C LEU A 387 -17.05 6.45 4.19
N TRP A 388 -18.23 6.21 4.78
CA TRP A 388 -18.46 6.45 6.20
C TRP A 388 -17.56 5.58 7.10
N GLU A 389 -17.38 4.29 6.75
CA GLU A 389 -16.50 3.37 7.47
C GLU A 389 -15.02 3.76 7.35
N LEU A 390 -14.60 4.37 6.22
CA LEU A 390 -13.25 4.91 6.03
C LEU A 390 -12.96 6.17 6.87
N GLY A 391 -13.99 6.85 7.38
CA GLY A 391 -13.83 8.03 8.23
C GLY A 391 -14.36 9.33 7.65
N ALA A 392 -14.99 9.33 6.47
CA ALA A 392 -15.59 10.53 5.89
C ALA A 392 -16.72 11.08 6.78
N THR A 393 -16.84 12.39 6.88
CA THR A 393 -17.97 13.04 7.57
C THR A 393 -19.22 12.99 6.68
N LEU A 394 -20.40 13.21 7.26
CA LEU A 394 -21.65 13.31 6.51
C LEU A 394 -21.58 14.47 5.50
N GLU A 395 -20.94 15.57 5.87
CA GLU A 395 -20.73 16.74 5.00
C GLU A 395 -19.79 16.41 3.83
N ALA A 396 -18.75 15.59 4.05
CA ALA A 396 -17.89 15.10 2.98
C ALA A 396 -18.64 14.15 2.04
N ILE A 397 -19.43 13.21 2.59
CA ILE A 397 -20.23 12.28 1.78
C ILE A 397 -21.32 13.05 1.00
N HIS A 398 -21.90 14.09 1.60
CA HIS A 398 -22.84 14.98 0.93
C HIS A 398 -22.18 15.68 -0.27
N TRP A 399 -20.97 16.24 -0.08
CA TRP A 399 -20.18 16.78 -1.19
C TRP A 399 -19.93 15.73 -2.28
N TYR A 400 -19.55 14.51 -1.89
CA TYR A 400 -19.28 13.43 -2.84
C TYR A 400 -20.51 13.11 -3.68
N VAL A 401 -21.68 13.01 -3.07
CA VAL A 401 -22.95 12.74 -3.77
C VAL A 401 -23.24 13.84 -4.79
N GLU A 402 -23.02 15.11 -4.46
CA GLU A 402 -23.24 16.22 -5.38
C GLU A 402 -22.19 16.27 -6.52
N GLU A 403 -20.90 16.14 -6.20
CA GLU A 403 -19.82 16.12 -7.21
C GLU A 403 -19.97 14.93 -8.16
N ARG A 404 -20.42 13.77 -7.65
CA ARG A 404 -20.61 12.55 -8.44
C ARG A 404 -21.63 12.72 -9.56
N LYS A 405 -22.64 13.59 -9.39
CA LYS A 405 -23.63 13.92 -10.44
C LYS A 405 -22.96 14.51 -11.68
N GLY A 406 -21.83 15.19 -11.54
CA GLY A 406 -21.06 15.77 -12.63
C GLY A 406 -20.22 14.76 -13.43
N LYS A 407 -19.99 13.55 -12.91
CA LYS A 407 -19.07 12.56 -13.51
C LYS A 407 -19.85 11.47 -14.27
N PRO A 408 -19.33 10.96 -15.40
CA PRO A 408 -20.01 9.92 -16.18
C PRO A 408 -20.02 8.56 -15.48
N ASP A 409 -19.00 8.25 -14.67
CA ASP A 409 -18.84 6.96 -14.01
C ASP A 409 -17.99 7.08 -12.73
N HIS A 410 -18.00 5.99 -11.94
CA HIS A 410 -17.27 5.87 -10.68
C HIS A 410 -15.75 5.96 -10.87
N ALA A 411 -15.21 5.34 -11.92
CA ALA A 411 -13.76 5.30 -12.16
C ALA A 411 -13.19 6.70 -12.42
N THR A 412 -13.94 7.55 -13.13
CA THR A 412 -13.60 8.96 -13.32
C THR A 412 -13.56 9.69 -11.97
N MET A 413 -14.57 9.51 -11.12
CA MET A 413 -14.60 10.09 -9.76
C MET A 413 -13.40 9.62 -8.91
N ALA A 414 -13.18 8.30 -8.84
CA ALA A 414 -12.10 7.67 -8.08
C ALA A 414 -10.70 8.10 -8.54
N SER A 415 -10.51 8.36 -9.84
CA SER A 415 -9.22 8.82 -10.39
C SER A 415 -8.81 10.23 -9.93
N GLU A 416 -9.80 11.09 -9.66
CA GLU A 416 -9.57 12.48 -9.20
C GLU A 416 -9.63 12.59 -7.67
N TYR A 417 -10.55 11.82 -7.08
CA TYR A 417 -10.92 11.84 -5.67
C TYR A 417 -10.91 10.40 -5.09
N PRO A 418 -9.74 9.76 -4.99
CA PRO A 418 -9.64 8.42 -4.43
C PRO A 418 -9.94 8.42 -2.92
N SER A 419 -10.78 7.50 -2.47
CA SER A 419 -11.18 7.36 -1.06
C SER A 419 -10.25 6.46 -0.26
N ASP A 420 -9.62 5.51 -0.94
CA ASP A 420 -8.55 4.65 -0.41
C ASP A 420 -7.45 4.42 -1.46
N ASP A 421 -6.32 3.87 -1.03
CA ASP A 421 -5.17 3.65 -1.89
C ASP A 421 -5.36 2.50 -2.90
N VAL A 422 -6.26 1.55 -2.63
CA VAL A 422 -6.62 0.48 -3.57
C VAL A 422 -7.44 1.06 -4.71
N GLU A 423 -8.49 1.80 -4.39
CA GLU A 423 -9.38 2.52 -5.31
C GLU A 423 -8.59 3.47 -6.21
N ALA A 424 -7.62 4.19 -5.65
CA ALA A 424 -6.78 5.10 -6.40
C ALA A 424 -6.15 4.42 -7.64
N PHE A 425 -5.61 3.21 -7.48
CA PHE A 425 -4.95 2.49 -8.56
C PHE A 425 -5.89 1.65 -9.44
N VAL A 426 -7.21 1.67 -9.22
CA VAL A 426 -8.17 0.94 -10.06
C VAL A 426 -8.38 1.72 -11.37
N HIS A 427 -7.76 1.26 -12.45
CA HIS A 427 -8.18 1.64 -13.81
C HIS A 427 -9.13 0.57 -14.42
N SER A 428 -9.83 0.98 -15.49
CA SER A 428 -10.99 0.44 -16.24
C SER A 428 -11.14 -1.08 -16.54
N GLY A 429 -10.34 -1.96 -15.95
CA GLY A 429 -10.51 -3.41 -16.05
C GLY A 429 -11.69 -3.92 -15.21
N THR A 430 -12.53 -4.80 -15.77
CA THR A 430 -13.57 -5.48 -14.99
C THR A 430 -12.90 -6.50 -14.07
N ARG A 431 -12.75 -6.15 -12.78
CA ARG A 431 -12.27 -7.07 -11.75
C ARG A 431 -13.10 -8.35 -11.75
N VAL A 432 -12.44 -9.50 -11.71
CA VAL A 432 -13.12 -10.81 -11.70
C VAL A 432 -13.70 -11.11 -10.31
N PHE A 433 -13.01 -10.67 -9.26
CA PHE A 433 -13.39 -10.94 -7.87
C PHE A 433 -13.79 -9.67 -7.14
N ASP A 434 -14.84 -9.77 -6.31
CA ASP A 434 -15.29 -8.68 -5.45
C ASP A 434 -14.31 -8.49 -4.27
N LYS A 435 -13.76 -7.27 -4.14
CA LYS A 435 -12.76 -6.94 -3.10
C LYS A 435 -13.23 -7.24 -1.68
N TYR A 436 -14.51 -7.05 -1.39
CA TYR A 436 -15.08 -7.30 -0.07
C TYR A 436 -15.23 -8.79 0.22
N LEU A 437 -15.41 -9.63 -0.80
CA LEU A 437 -15.47 -11.08 -0.65
C LEU A 437 -14.07 -11.68 -0.50
N VAL A 438 -13.08 -11.13 -1.21
CA VAL A 438 -11.66 -11.49 -1.03
C VAL A 438 -11.18 -11.12 0.37
N ALA A 439 -11.51 -9.90 0.86
CA ALA A 439 -11.11 -9.45 2.18
C ALA A 439 -11.60 -10.36 3.34
N LYS A 440 -12.68 -11.13 3.14
CA LYS A 440 -13.15 -12.10 4.14
C LYS A 440 -12.20 -13.29 4.31
N LEU A 441 -11.51 -13.70 3.24
CA LEU A 441 -10.51 -14.79 3.27
C LEU A 441 -9.26 -14.39 4.05
N LYS A 442 -8.96 -13.09 4.13
CA LYS A 442 -7.82 -12.57 4.91
C LYS A 442 -7.84 -13.05 6.36
N LYS A 443 -9.02 -13.27 6.94
CA LYS A 443 -9.18 -13.75 8.32
C LYS A 443 -8.61 -15.13 8.56
N THR A 444 -8.48 -15.96 7.52
CA THR A 444 -7.94 -17.31 7.65
C THR A 444 -6.47 -17.42 7.26
N CYS A 445 -5.89 -16.35 6.71
CA CYS A 445 -4.48 -16.29 6.36
C CYS A 445 -3.61 -16.20 7.62
N CYS A 446 -2.47 -16.90 7.60
CA CYS A 446 -1.50 -16.87 8.69
C CYS A 446 -0.10 -17.23 8.17
N PRO A 447 0.98 -16.85 8.88
CA PRO A 447 2.32 -17.30 8.53
C PRO A 447 2.41 -18.85 8.54
N PRO A 448 3.26 -19.45 7.67
CA PRO A 448 3.48 -20.89 7.69
C PRO A 448 4.10 -21.32 9.03
N GLN A 449 3.79 -22.53 9.46
CA GLN A 449 4.34 -23.10 10.69
C GLN A 449 5.76 -23.63 10.46
N PHE A 450 6.06 -24.11 9.25
CA PHE A 450 7.36 -24.64 8.88
C PHE A 450 7.76 -24.14 7.49
N VAL A 451 9.06 -23.89 7.31
CA VAL A 451 9.68 -23.55 6.01
C VAL A 451 10.84 -24.51 5.79
N GLY A 452 10.98 -25.02 4.56
CA GLY A 452 12.01 -26.00 4.23
C GLY A 452 11.89 -26.53 2.81
N ASP A 453 12.34 -27.77 2.59
CA ASP A 453 12.17 -28.49 1.33
C ASP A 453 12.12 -30.01 1.56
N MET A 454 11.76 -30.75 0.52
CA MET A 454 11.78 -32.21 0.51
C MET A 454 13.19 -32.72 0.20
N VAL A 455 13.61 -33.76 0.91
CA VAL A 455 14.88 -34.47 0.69
C VAL A 455 14.61 -35.96 0.56
N ALA A 456 15.22 -36.57 -0.43
CA ALA A 456 15.21 -38.00 -0.71
C ALA A 456 16.63 -38.48 -1.03
N ASP A 457 16.80 -39.78 -1.27
CA ASP A 457 18.10 -40.37 -1.60
C ASP A 457 18.60 -40.00 -3.01
N GLY A 458 17.70 -39.51 -3.87
CA GLY A 458 18.00 -38.92 -5.18
C GLY A 458 16.94 -37.92 -5.63
N ASP A 459 17.19 -37.23 -6.74
CA ASP A 459 16.30 -36.16 -7.24
C ASP A 459 15.30 -36.62 -8.30
N GLU A 460 15.46 -37.82 -8.86
CA GLU A 460 14.59 -38.38 -9.90
C GLU A 460 14.35 -39.90 -9.78
N GLY A 461 13.42 -40.41 -10.57
CA GLY A 461 13.12 -41.83 -10.66
C GLY A 461 12.60 -42.42 -9.34
N LYS A 462 12.97 -43.67 -9.05
CA LYS A 462 12.55 -44.36 -7.81
C LYS A 462 13.27 -43.81 -6.57
N ASP A 463 14.48 -43.28 -6.74
CA ASP A 463 15.29 -42.77 -5.63
C ASP A 463 14.75 -41.44 -5.09
N ALA A 464 13.99 -40.70 -5.91
CA ALA A 464 13.20 -39.54 -5.47
C ALA A 464 12.18 -39.83 -4.36
N PHE A 465 11.83 -41.10 -4.12
CA PHE A 465 10.86 -41.49 -3.08
C PHE A 465 11.51 -42.27 -1.92
N LYS A 466 12.78 -42.68 -2.05
CA LYS A 466 13.49 -43.38 -0.98
C LYS A 466 14.03 -42.38 0.03
N GLY A 467 13.90 -42.70 1.32
CA GLY A 467 14.33 -41.81 2.40
C GLY A 467 13.57 -40.48 2.46
N LEU A 468 12.46 -40.35 1.74
CA LEU A 468 11.71 -39.11 1.55
C LEU A 468 11.26 -38.52 2.88
N ARG A 469 11.71 -37.29 3.16
CA ARG A 469 11.38 -36.55 4.39
C ARG A 469 11.42 -35.05 4.14
N PHE A 470 10.65 -34.32 4.93
CA PHE A 470 10.75 -32.87 4.99
C PHE A 470 11.89 -32.47 5.92
N ILE A 471 12.73 -31.53 5.48
CA ILE A 471 13.78 -30.91 6.31
C ILE A 471 13.46 -29.43 6.44
N GLU A 472 13.41 -28.95 7.69
CA GLU A 472 13.23 -27.52 7.98
C GLU A 472 14.50 -26.76 7.61
N ASP A 473 14.32 -25.75 6.75
CA ASP A 473 15.36 -24.85 6.28
C ASP A 473 14.72 -23.50 5.97
N ASN A 474 15.18 -22.44 6.65
CA ASN A 474 14.67 -21.10 6.44
C ASN A 474 15.00 -20.52 5.05
N GLN A 475 15.84 -21.20 4.26
CA GLN A 475 16.13 -20.88 2.86
C GLN A 475 15.26 -21.66 1.87
N GLY A 476 14.45 -22.61 2.35
CA GLY A 476 13.60 -23.45 1.52
C GLY A 476 12.40 -22.70 0.93
N CYS A 477 11.91 -23.21 -0.20
CA CYS A 477 10.76 -22.64 -0.92
C CYS A 477 9.43 -23.32 -0.57
N LEU A 478 9.43 -24.40 0.23
CA LEU A 478 8.23 -25.11 0.68
C LEU A 478 7.74 -24.55 2.02
N TRP A 479 6.53 -23.99 2.02
CA TRP A 479 5.86 -23.45 3.19
C TRP A 479 4.77 -24.44 3.62
N ILE A 480 4.82 -24.88 4.88
CA ILE A 480 3.85 -25.84 5.44
C ILE A 480 3.09 -25.16 6.57
N TRP A 481 1.77 -25.04 6.40
CA TRP A 481 0.86 -24.63 7.47
C TRP A 481 0.37 -25.83 8.28
N LYS A 482 0.27 -27.01 7.66
CA LYS A 482 -0.09 -28.25 8.34
C LYS A 482 0.63 -29.45 7.72
N LYS A 483 1.44 -30.16 8.52
CA LYS A 483 2.09 -31.43 8.13
C LYS A 483 1.02 -32.50 7.84
N PRO A 484 1.30 -33.50 6.98
CA PRO A 484 0.36 -34.57 6.70
C PRO A 484 -0.02 -35.34 7.96
N GLU A 485 -1.30 -35.68 8.10
CA GLU A 485 -1.82 -36.50 9.19
C GLU A 485 -2.14 -37.89 8.67
N ILE A 486 -1.27 -38.85 9.00
CA ILE A 486 -1.40 -40.25 8.61
C ILE A 486 -1.65 -41.08 9.88
N TRP A 487 -2.71 -41.87 9.88
CA TRP A 487 -3.08 -42.71 11.02
C TRP A 487 -2.69 -44.16 10.78
N ALA A 488 -2.25 -44.86 11.84
CA ALA A 488 -1.78 -46.24 11.72
C ALA A 488 -2.89 -47.24 11.33
N ASN A 489 -4.13 -46.99 11.76
CA ASN A 489 -5.26 -47.93 11.63
C ASN A 489 -6.39 -47.42 10.74
N GLU A 490 -6.25 -46.21 10.19
CA GLU A 490 -7.26 -45.57 9.36
C GLU A 490 -6.58 -44.92 8.16
N ARG A 491 -7.12 -45.18 6.97
CA ARG A 491 -6.73 -44.52 5.74
C ARG A 491 -7.87 -43.64 5.27
N VAL A 492 -7.57 -42.39 4.90
CA VAL A 492 -8.57 -41.51 4.30
C VAL A 492 -8.32 -41.40 2.82
N THR A 493 -9.22 -41.97 2.03
CA THR A 493 -9.11 -41.91 0.57
C THR A 493 -9.30 -40.49 0.08
N ASN A 494 -8.61 -40.11 -1.00
CA ASN A 494 -8.80 -38.85 -1.72
C ASN A 494 -8.67 -37.59 -0.84
N ARG A 495 -7.94 -37.66 0.28
CA ARG A 495 -7.80 -36.56 1.25
C ARG A 495 -7.01 -35.40 0.68
N TYR A 496 -5.82 -35.68 0.15
CA TYR A 496 -4.91 -34.65 -0.32
C TYR A 496 -4.92 -34.52 -1.84
N LEU A 497 -4.80 -33.28 -2.30
CA LEU A 497 -4.67 -32.90 -3.71
C LEU A 497 -3.47 -31.96 -3.83
N VAL A 498 -2.57 -32.25 -4.76
CA VAL A 498 -1.44 -31.40 -5.11
C VAL A 498 -1.64 -30.86 -6.52
N VAL A 499 -1.55 -29.54 -6.69
CA VAL A 499 -1.71 -28.87 -7.97
C VAL A 499 -0.47 -28.04 -8.28
N VAL A 500 0.03 -28.16 -9.49
CA VAL A 500 1.26 -27.51 -9.94
C VAL A 500 0.96 -26.59 -11.11
N ASP A 501 1.41 -25.34 -11.01
CA ASP A 501 1.53 -24.41 -12.12
C ASP A 501 3.03 -24.16 -12.40
N ILE A 502 3.41 -24.29 -13.67
CA ILE A 502 4.82 -24.28 -14.10
C ILE A 502 5.16 -22.91 -14.67
N GLY A 503 5.95 -22.16 -13.90
CA GLY A 503 6.54 -20.90 -14.30
C GLY A 503 7.91 -21.06 -14.98
N GLY A 504 8.77 -20.04 -14.87
CA GLY A 504 10.11 -20.05 -15.47
C GLY A 504 11.26 -19.84 -14.49
N ARG A 505 12.49 -19.95 -15.01
CA ARG A 505 13.75 -19.90 -14.24
C ARG A 505 14.24 -18.48 -13.91
N SER A 506 13.79 -17.47 -14.67
CA SER A 506 14.30 -16.10 -14.53
C SER A 506 13.49 -15.28 -13.55
N ALA A 507 14.09 -14.28 -12.91
CA ALA A 507 13.40 -13.34 -12.01
C ALA A 507 12.31 -12.49 -12.70
N LYS A 508 12.20 -12.53 -14.03
CA LYS A 508 11.13 -11.88 -14.80
C LYS A 508 10.08 -12.86 -15.32
N ALA A 509 10.30 -14.16 -15.13
CA ALA A 509 9.35 -15.18 -15.54
C ALA A 509 8.24 -15.32 -14.49
N ASP A 510 7.21 -16.05 -14.87
CA ASP A 510 6.13 -16.45 -13.97
C ASP A 510 6.68 -17.37 -12.87
N TYR A 511 6.07 -17.36 -11.69
CA TYR A 511 6.49 -18.21 -10.57
C TYR A 511 6.01 -19.64 -10.79
N SER A 512 6.81 -20.60 -10.34
CA SER A 512 6.35 -21.98 -10.22
C SER A 512 5.69 -22.17 -8.85
N VAL A 513 4.53 -22.83 -8.85
CA VAL A 513 3.70 -22.99 -7.65
C VAL A 513 3.28 -24.45 -7.51
N ILE A 514 3.47 -25.04 -6.33
CA ILE A 514 2.92 -26.35 -5.95
C ILE A 514 2.01 -26.13 -4.75
N THR A 515 0.70 -26.30 -4.90
CA THR A 515 -0.28 -26.06 -3.82
C THR A 515 -0.87 -27.39 -3.34
N VAL A 516 -0.92 -27.58 -2.02
CA VAL A 516 -1.49 -28.78 -1.37
C VAL A 516 -2.80 -28.43 -0.67
N PHE A 517 -3.88 -29.12 -1.02
CA PHE A 517 -5.19 -29.04 -0.37
C PHE A 517 -5.43 -30.24 0.55
N ASP A 518 -5.90 -29.98 1.77
CA ASP A 518 -6.50 -30.99 2.64
C ASP A 518 -8.03 -30.92 2.50
N ARG A 519 -8.64 -32.03 2.09
CA ARG A 519 -10.08 -32.17 1.88
C ARG A 519 -10.78 -32.89 3.03
N PHE A 520 -10.08 -33.27 4.11
CA PHE A 520 -10.64 -34.11 5.18
C PHE A 520 -12.00 -33.63 5.70
N TYR A 521 -12.15 -32.34 5.99
CA TYR A 521 -13.40 -31.81 6.54
C TYR A 521 -14.57 -31.76 5.55
N MET A 522 -14.34 -32.03 4.26
CA MET A 522 -15.43 -32.23 3.29
C MET A 522 -16.29 -33.45 3.61
N ILE A 523 -15.79 -34.40 4.41
CA ILE A 523 -16.58 -35.53 4.95
C ILE A 523 -17.82 -35.03 5.69
N ASP A 524 -17.68 -33.97 6.48
CA ASP A 524 -18.73 -33.39 7.31
C ASP A 524 -19.47 -32.23 6.61
N GLY A 525 -19.26 -32.06 5.30
CA GLY A 525 -19.83 -30.96 4.52
C GLY A 525 -19.15 -29.60 4.72
N ASP A 526 -18.00 -29.57 5.39
CA ASP A 526 -17.17 -28.37 5.50
C ASP A 526 -16.27 -28.23 4.25
N LYS A 527 -15.36 -27.26 4.29
CA LYS A 527 -14.57 -26.80 3.15
C LYS A 527 -13.12 -27.32 3.16
N PRO A 528 -12.50 -27.51 1.98
CA PRO A 528 -11.09 -27.83 1.88
C PRO A 528 -10.21 -26.64 2.30
N SER A 529 -8.97 -26.92 2.68
CA SER A 529 -7.99 -25.91 3.11
C SER A 529 -6.64 -26.07 2.42
N VAL A 530 -5.99 -24.95 2.09
CA VAL A 530 -4.57 -24.97 1.71
C VAL A 530 -3.73 -25.32 2.94
N VAL A 531 -2.85 -26.32 2.82
CA VAL A 531 -2.03 -26.82 3.95
C VAL A 531 -0.51 -26.75 3.69
N ALA A 532 -0.10 -26.69 2.43
CA ALA A 532 1.29 -26.43 2.06
C ALA A 532 1.36 -25.77 0.67
N GLN A 533 2.47 -25.06 0.44
CA GLN A 533 2.75 -24.44 -0.85
C GLN A 533 4.25 -24.32 -1.09
N TRP A 534 4.72 -24.78 -2.25
CA TRP A 534 6.01 -24.40 -2.79
C TRP A 534 5.85 -23.20 -3.72
N TYR A 535 6.69 -22.17 -3.59
CA TYR A 535 6.62 -20.96 -4.41
C TYR A 535 8.02 -20.43 -4.74
N GLY A 536 8.40 -20.41 -6.02
CA GLY A 536 9.73 -19.95 -6.44
C GLY A 536 10.02 -20.12 -7.93
N HIS A 537 11.28 -19.92 -8.31
CA HIS A 537 11.78 -20.17 -9.67
C HIS A 537 12.72 -21.39 -9.63
N THR A 538 12.50 -22.34 -10.53
CA THR A 538 13.34 -23.54 -10.67
C THR A 538 13.19 -24.13 -12.06
N ASP A 539 14.05 -25.09 -12.42
CA ASP A 539 13.93 -25.86 -13.65
C ASP A 539 12.68 -26.76 -13.64
N MET A 540 12.02 -26.90 -14.80
CA MET A 540 10.71 -27.56 -14.91
C MET A 540 10.75 -29.04 -14.52
N ASP A 541 11.83 -29.73 -14.85
CA ASP A 541 12.13 -31.11 -14.47
C ASP A 541 12.29 -31.26 -12.95
N ILE A 542 13.09 -30.38 -12.32
CA ILE A 542 13.27 -30.35 -10.87
C ILE A 542 11.92 -30.07 -10.18
N LEU A 543 11.14 -29.13 -10.68
CA LEU A 543 9.81 -28.81 -10.13
C LEU A 543 8.88 -30.02 -10.18
N ALA A 544 8.87 -30.74 -11.30
CA ALA A 544 8.00 -31.88 -11.49
C ALA A 544 8.32 -33.00 -10.49
N TRP A 545 9.60 -33.33 -10.29
CA TRP A 545 10.02 -34.31 -9.28
C TRP A 545 9.76 -33.83 -7.85
N LYS A 546 10.03 -32.56 -7.53
CA LYS A 546 9.67 -31.96 -6.23
C LYS A 546 8.16 -32.05 -5.97
N SER A 547 7.33 -31.83 -6.99
CA SER A 547 5.88 -31.94 -6.85
C SER A 547 5.43 -33.38 -6.57
N ALA A 548 6.07 -34.37 -7.18
CA ALA A 548 5.83 -35.79 -6.91
C ALA A 548 6.29 -36.17 -5.50
N GLN A 549 7.44 -35.66 -5.04
CA GLN A 549 7.91 -35.82 -3.66
C GLN A 549 6.93 -35.23 -2.64
N ILE A 550 6.46 -34.01 -2.86
CA ILE A 550 5.45 -33.37 -1.99
C ILE A 550 4.15 -34.19 -2.00
N ALA A 551 3.69 -34.65 -3.16
CA ALA A 551 2.48 -35.46 -3.27
C ALA A 551 2.62 -36.81 -2.55
N ALA A 552 3.77 -37.48 -2.66
CA ALA A 552 4.09 -38.71 -1.95
C ALA A 552 4.12 -38.50 -0.42
N TYR A 553 4.71 -37.40 0.04
CA TYR A 553 4.75 -37.03 1.46
C TYR A 553 3.35 -36.79 2.05
N TYR A 554 2.43 -36.24 1.26
CA TYR A 554 1.02 -36.03 1.63
C TYR A 554 0.13 -37.24 1.31
N ASP A 555 0.48 -38.42 1.84
CA ASP A 555 -0.28 -39.68 1.71
C ASP A 555 -0.60 -40.07 0.25
N ASN A 556 0.41 -39.96 -0.64
CA ASN A 556 0.26 -40.21 -2.08
C ASN A 556 -0.94 -39.44 -2.68
N ALA A 557 -0.98 -38.14 -2.44
CA ALA A 557 -2.01 -37.21 -2.91
C ALA A 557 -2.25 -37.31 -4.42
N LEU A 558 -3.45 -36.95 -4.90
CA LEU A 558 -3.65 -36.81 -6.34
C LEU A 558 -2.75 -35.67 -6.85
N LEU A 559 -1.84 -35.95 -7.79
CA LEU A 559 -0.93 -34.95 -8.36
C LEU A 559 -1.47 -34.45 -9.70
N VAL A 560 -1.68 -33.14 -9.80
CA VAL A 560 -2.18 -32.46 -10.99
C VAL A 560 -1.13 -31.46 -11.45
N ILE A 561 -0.50 -31.70 -12.59
CA ILE A 561 0.46 -30.77 -13.18
C ILE A 561 -0.19 -30.06 -14.37
N GLU A 562 -0.18 -28.73 -14.38
CA GLU A 562 -0.64 -27.94 -15.52
C GLU A 562 0.30 -28.14 -16.72
N SER A 563 -0.27 -28.50 -17.88
CA SER A 563 0.48 -28.83 -19.09
C SER A 563 0.46 -27.74 -20.16
N ASN A 564 -0.05 -26.54 -19.87
CA ASN A 564 -0.14 -25.48 -20.86
C ASN A 564 1.25 -25.01 -21.33
N THR A 565 2.17 -24.76 -20.41
CA THR A 565 3.58 -24.46 -20.67
C THR A 565 4.32 -25.63 -21.35
N LEU A 566 3.79 -26.87 -21.24
CA LEU A 566 4.33 -28.09 -21.84
C LEU A 566 3.83 -28.33 -23.28
N GLU A 567 2.70 -27.73 -23.68
CA GLU A 567 2.01 -28.00 -24.95
C GLU A 567 2.04 -26.81 -25.94
N THR A 568 2.41 -25.61 -25.50
CA THR A 568 2.46 -24.42 -26.37
C THR A 568 3.82 -24.20 -27.04
N LYS A 569 3.84 -24.24 -28.39
CA LYS A 569 4.96 -23.75 -29.22
C LYS A 569 4.91 -22.23 -29.33
N ASP A 570 5.30 -21.52 -28.27
CA ASP A 570 5.35 -20.06 -28.33
C ASP A 570 6.66 -19.60 -29.00
N LYS A 571 6.57 -18.71 -30.00
CA LYS A 571 7.75 -18.28 -30.79
C LYS A 571 8.64 -17.28 -30.06
N ASP A 572 8.13 -16.64 -29.00
CA ASP A 572 8.83 -15.62 -28.21
C ASP A 572 9.22 -16.10 -26.80
N ARG A 573 8.82 -17.32 -26.40
CA ARG A 573 9.34 -17.98 -25.19
C ARG A 573 10.48 -18.91 -25.61
N VAL A 574 11.72 -18.55 -25.24
CA VAL A 574 12.85 -19.48 -25.30
C VAL A 574 12.61 -20.55 -24.23
N VAL A 575 11.83 -21.57 -24.57
CA VAL A 575 11.69 -22.79 -23.77
C VAL A 575 12.24 -23.91 -24.62
N ASP A 576 13.11 -24.72 -24.02
CA ASP A 576 13.64 -25.98 -24.57
C ASP A 576 12.49 -26.98 -24.81
N GLY A 577 11.66 -26.70 -25.82
CA GLY A 577 10.36 -27.34 -26.10
C GLY A 577 10.43 -28.79 -26.61
N VAL A 578 11.51 -29.51 -26.30
CA VAL A 578 11.72 -30.91 -26.66
C VAL A 578 11.68 -31.84 -25.42
N GLN A 579 11.83 -31.31 -24.20
CA GLN A 579 11.92 -32.13 -22.96
C GLN A 579 10.58 -32.35 -22.22
N ALA A 580 9.51 -31.62 -22.57
CA ALA A 580 8.34 -31.44 -21.72
C ALA A 580 7.35 -32.64 -21.57
N PRO A 581 6.94 -33.35 -22.64
CA PRO A 581 6.07 -34.53 -22.51
C PRO A 581 6.74 -35.70 -21.79
N PHE A 582 8.07 -35.79 -21.90
CA PHE A 582 8.88 -36.86 -21.34
C PHE A 582 8.86 -36.89 -19.81
N ILE A 583 8.77 -35.72 -19.16
CA ILE A 583 8.80 -35.60 -17.68
C ILE A 583 7.54 -36.21 -17.03
N LEU A 584 6.35 -35.97 -17.61
CA LEU A 584 5.11 -36.55 -17.09
C LEU A 584 5.07 -38.07 -17.27
N ASP A 585 5.61 -38.56 -18.39
CA ASP A 585 5.74 -40.00 -18.64
C ASP A 585 6.73 -40.67 -17.67
N GLN A 586 7.85 -40.01 -17.34
CA GLN A 586 8.79 -40.49 -16.33
C GLN A 586 8.17 -40.56 -14.94
N ILE A 587 7.41 -39.54 -14.52
CA ILE A 587 6.75 -39.53 -13.22
C ILE A 587 5.65 -40.59 -13.15
N LYS A 588 4.88 -40.77 -14.23
CA LYS A 588 3.81 -41.78 -14.31
C LYS A 588 4.32 -43.19 -14.00
N ASP A 589 5.53 -43.54 -14.43
CA ASP A 589 6.08 -44.89 -14.25
C ASP A 589 6.50 -45.18 -12.79
N VAL A 590 6.58 -44.15 -11.94
CA VAL A 590 7.03 -44.28 -10.55
C VAL A 590 6.04 -43.74 -9.51
N TYR A 591 5.17 -42.79 -9.88
CA TYR A 591 4.18 -42.19 -9.00
C TYR A 591 2.76 -42.65 -9.36
N PRO A 592 2.05 -43.36 -8.45
CA PRO A 592 0.82 -44.08 -8.80
C PRO A 592 -0.43 -43.20 -8.94
N ASN A 593 -0.42 -41.97 -8.41
CA ASN A 593 -1.63 -41.14 -8.30
C ASN A 593 -1.53 -39.84 -9.11
N LEU A 594 -1.12 -39.96 -10.38
CA LEU A 594 -1.02 -38.85 -11.33
C LEU A 594 -2.35 -38.61 -12.05
N TYR A 595 -2.78 -37.35 -12.11
CA TYR A 595 -4.02 -36.96 -12.77
C TYR A 595 -3.97 -37.19 -14.28
N ALA A 596 -5.00 -37.86 -14.80
CA ALA A 596 -5.23 -38.08 -16.22
C ALA A 596 -6.58 -37.49 -16.62
N ARG A 597 -6.62 -36.83 -17.78
CA ARG A 597 -7.84 -36.21 -18.32
C ARG A 597 -8.89 -37.28 -18.60
N LYS A 598 -10.16 -36.93 -18.38
CA LYS A 598 -11.29 -37.79 -18.76
C LYS A 598 -11.27 -38.04 -20.27
N GLN A 599 -11.28 -39.31 -20.65
CA GLN A 599 -11.44 -39.74 -22.03
C GLN A 599 -12.93 -40.00 -22.30
N SER A 600 -13.37 -39.79 -23.54
CA SER A 600 -14.73 -40.19 -23.94
C SER A 600 -14.87 -41.71 -23.91
N ALA A 601 -16.11 -42.21 -23.84
CA ALA A 601 -16.35 -43.66 -23.82
C ALA A 601 -15.83 -44.32 -25.10
N GLU A 602 -15.92 -43.62 -26.22
CA GLU A 602 -15.40 -44.03 -27.54
C GLU A 602 -13.88 -44.13 -27.52
N ALA A 603 -13.17 -43.12 -26.99
CA ALA A 603 -11.72 -43.11 -26.90
C ALA A 603 -11.17 -44.24 -25.99
N ILE A 604 -11.90 -44.59 -24.92
CA ILE A 604 -11.56 -45.74 -24.07
C ILE A 604 -11.73 -47.05 -24.85
N ALA A 605 -12.84 -47.19 -25.59
CA ALA A 605 -13.11 -48.38 -26.41
C ALA A 605 -12.08 -48.56 -27.54
N GLU A 606 -11.57 -47.47 -28.10
CA GLU A 606 -10.53 -47.47 -29.14
C GLU A 606 -9.09 -47.62 -28.59
N GLY A 607 -8.93 -47.71 -27.26
CA GLY A 607 -7.61 -47.87 -26.63
C GLY A 607 -6.73 -46.63 -26.75
N ALA A 608 -7.32 -45.44 -26.89
CA ALA A 608 -6.57 -44.19 -27.02
C ALA A 608 -5.67 -43.93 -25.79
N PRO A 609 -4.47 -43.36 -25.98
CA PRO A 609 -3.54 -43.09 -24.88
C PRO A 609 -4.13 -42.10 -23.87
N LYS A 610 -3.86 -42.33 -22.58
CA LYS A 610 -4.23 -41.40 -21.50
C LYS A 610 -3.35 -40.15 -21.59
N HIS A 611 -3.99 -38.99 -21.55
CA HIS A 611 -3.30 -37.71 -21.46
C HIS A 611 -3.18 -37.28 -20.00
N TYR A 612 -1.95 -37.22 -19.51
CA TYR A 612 -1.63 -36.80 -18.14
C TYR A 612 -1.56 -35.28 -18.02
N GLY A 613 -1.85 -34.77 -16.83
CA GLY A 613 -1.83 -33.34 -16.52
C GLY A 613 -3.10 -32.57 -16.92
N TRP A 614 -3.23 -31.37 -16.36
CA TRP A 614 -4.35 -30.46 -16.61
C TRP A 614 -4.01 -29.48 -17.73
N HIS A 615 -4.84 -29.42 -18.77
CA HIS A 615 -4.63 -28.48 -19.87
C HIS A 615 -5.54 -27.27 -19.76
N THR A 616 -4.95 -26.12 -19.44
CA THR A 616 -5.64 -24.83 -19.41
C THR A 616 -5.72 -24.26 -20.82
N ASN A 617 -6.93 -24.16 -21.37
CA ASN A 617 -7.19 -23.65 -22.70
C ASN A 617 -8.40 -22.69 -22.69
N VAL A 618 -8.84 -22.27 -23.88
CA VAL A 618 -9.94 -21.32 -24.06
C VAL A 618 -11.28 -21.80 -23.49
N SER A 619 -11.48 -23.11 -23.26
CA SER A 619 -12.70 -23.65 -22.66
C SER A 619 -12.54 -23.97 -21.16
N THR A 620 -11.39 -24.51 -20.73
CA THR A 620 -11.16 -24.89 -19.33
C THR A 620 -10.87 -23.68 -18.44
N LYS A 621 -10.18 -22.63 -18.95
CA LYS A 621 -9.86 -21.42 -18.17
C LYS A 621 -11.13 -20.69 -17.68
N PRO A 622 -12.13 -20.34 -18.52
CA PRO A 622 -13.35 -19.72 -18.03
C PRO A 622 -14.12 -20.59 -17.02
N MET A 623 -14.07 -21.91 -17.16
CA MET A 623 -14.77 -22.86 -16.29
C MET A 623 -14.17 -22.92 -14.88
N ILE A 624 -12.84 -23.01 -14.74
CA ILE A 624 -12.18 -22.99 -13.42
C ILE A 624 -12.29 -21.61 -12.77
N ILE A 625 -12.21 -20.53 -13.54
CA ILE A 625 -12.39 -19.17 -13.01
C ILE A 625 -13.82 -18.94 -12.52
N SER A 626 -14.83 -19.40 -13.26
CA SER A 626 -16.23 -19.35 -12.80
C SER A 626 -16.45 -20.14 -11.51
N THR A 627 -15.79 -21.30 -11.39
CA THR A 627 -15.77 -22.09 -10.15
C THR A 627 -15.15 -21.31 -9.01
N LEU A 628 -13.98 -20.71 -9.22
CA LEU A 628 -13.28 -19.94 -8.21
C LEU A 628 -14.10 -18.72 -7.74
N VAL A 629 -14.76 -18.00 -8.65
CA VAL A 629 -15.68 -16.90 -8.32
C VAL A 629 -16.81 -17.38 -7.41
N LYS A 630 -17.40 -18.55 -7.68
CA LYS A 630 -18.42 -19.16 -6.82
C LYS A 630 -17.86 -19.53 -5.44
N VAL A 631 -16.67 -20.12 -5.40
CA VAL A 631 -16.01 -20.54 -4.15
C VAL A 631 -15.70 -19.34 -3.26
N ILE A 632 -15.13 -18.27 -3.80
CA ILE A 632 -14.84 -17.04 -3.05
C ILE A 632 -16.12 -16.39 -2.57
N ARG A 633 -17.14 -16.25 -3.44
CA ARG A 633 -18.42 -15.65 -3.06
C ARG A 633 -19.11 -16.38 -1.91
N LYS A 634 -19.02 -17.71 -1.88
CA LYS A 634 -19.63 -18.55 -0.85
C LYS A 634 -18.68 -18.93 0.29
N GLN A 635 -17.43 -18.43 0.28
CA GLN A 635 -16.40 -18.74 1.27
C GLN A 635 -16.14 -20.25 1.45
N MET A 636 -16.14 -20.99 0.32
CA MET A 636 -16.08 -22.46 0.27
C MET A 636 -14.65 -23.03 0.32
N TYR A 637 -13.68 -22.31 0.87
CA TYR A 637 -12.36 -22.87 1.19
C TYR A 637 -11.66 -22.02 2.25
N VAL A 638 -10.54 -22.54 2.76
CA VAL A 638 -9.63 -21.82 3.66
C VAL A 638 -8.33 -21.52 2.91
N GLU A 639 -8.07 -20.23 2.70
CA GLU A 639 -6.77 -19.75 2.22
C GLU A 639 -5.85 -19.47 3.41
N ARG A 640 -4.56 -19.73 3.23
CA ARG A 640 -3.53 -19.48 4.24
C ARG A 640 -2.53 -18.43 3.82
N ASP A 641 -2.33 -18.25 2.51
CA ASP A 641 -1.33 -17.33 1.96
C ASP A 641 -1.96 -16.01 1.50
N GLU A 642 -1.58 -14.91 2.17
CA GLU A 642 -2.04 -13.56 1.81
C GLU A 642 -1.64 -13.15 0.39
N ARG A 643 -0.54 -13.69 -0.16
CA ARG A 643 -0.08 -13.39 -1.53
C ARG A 643 -1.11 -13.78 -2.58
N CYS A 644 -1.86 -14.86 -2.34
CA CYS A 644 -2.92 -15.29 -3.26
C CYS A 644 -4.09 -14.30 -3.29
N LEU A 645 -4.38 -13.64 -2.15
CA LEU A 645 -5.43 -12.63 -2.08
C LEU A 645 -5.08 -11.40 -2.93
N ASP A 646 -3.80 -11.00 -2.94
CA ASP A 646 -3.32 -9.93 -3.82
C ASP A 646 -3.57 -10.26 -5.30
N GLU A 647 -3.30 -11.50 -5.72
CA GLU A 647 -3.58 -11.91 -7.11
C GLU A 647 -5.08 -11.85 -7.44
N TYR A 648 -5.96 -12.25 -6.51
CA TYR A 648 -7.41 -12.06 -6.72
C TYR A 648 -7.80 -10.59 -6.90
N LEU A 649 -7.20 -9.68 -6.14
CA LEU A 649 -7.48 -8.25 -6.25
C LEU A 649 -6.96 -7.66 -7.57
N PHE A 650 -5.93 -8.27 -8.16
CA PHE A 650 -5.27 -7.80 -9.37
C PHE A 650 -5.71 -8.54 -10.66
N TYR A 651 -6.57 -9.54 -10.54
CA TYR A 651 -7.07 -10.30 -11.68
C TYR A 651 -8.25 -9.60 -12.39
N GLU A 652 -8.16 -9.49 -13.71
CA GLU A 652 -9.16 -8.79 -14.52
C GLU A 652 -9.66 -9.62 -15.71
N ARG A 653 -10.87 -9.29 -16.15
CA ARG A 653 -11.37 -9.68 -17.47
C ARG A 653 -10.95 -8.59 -18.46
N LYS A 654 -10.09 -8.96 -19.40
CA LYS A 654 -9.56 -8.08 -20.44
C LYS A 654 -10.63 -7.75 -21.48
N LYS A 655 -10.39 -6.70 -22.28
CA LYS A 655 -11.32 -6.24 -23.35
C LYS A 655 -11.65 -7.33 -24.37
N ASN A 656 -10.72 -8.24 -24.63
CA ASN A 656 -10.90 -9.41 -25.50
C ASN A 656 -11.59 -10.60 -24.77
N VAL A 657 -12.24 -10.35 -23.63
CA VAL A 657 -12.94 -11.35 -22.80
C VAL A 657 -12.02 -12.37 -22.10
N SER A 658 -10.72 -12.37 -22.39
CA SER A 658 -9.77 -13.25 -21.71
C SER A 658 -9.54 -12.84 -20.26
N PHE A 659 -9.07 -13.78 -19.45
CA PHE A 659 -8.74 -13.55 -18.04
C PHE A 659 -7.22 -13.54 -17.85
N GLY A 660 -6.74 -12.62 -17.02
CA GLY A 660 -5.33 -12.55 -16.62
C GLY A 660 -5.08 -11.49 -15.57
N ALA A 661 -3.87 -11.50 -15.00
CA ALA A 661 -3.41 -10.42 -14.14
C ALA A 661 -3.27 -9.10 -14.92
N ILE A 662 -3.42 -7.98 -14.21
CA ILE A 662 -2.99 -6.65 -14.70
C ILE A 662 -1.49 -6.66 -15.02
N LEU A 663 -1.07 -5.75 -15.90
CA LEU A 663 0.32 -5.66 -16.34
C LEU A 663 1.30 -5.57 -15.16
N GLY A 664 2.32 -6.45 -15.15
CA GLY A 664 3.38 -6.47 -14.13
C GLY A 664 2.97 -7.11 -12.79
N LYS A 665 1.83 -7.81 -12.74
CA LYS A 665 1.44 -8.68 -11.63
C LYS A 665 1.31 -10.12 -12.13
N HIS A 666 1.27 -11.07 -11.20
CA HIS A 666 1.20 -12.51 -11.46
C HIS A 666 -0.19 -13.08 -11.15
N ASP A 667 -0.51 -14.25 -11.70
CA ASP A 667 -1.72 -15.03 -11.46
C ASP A 667 -1.45 -16.51 -11.11
N ASP A 668 -0.19 -16.89 -10.84
CA ASP A 668 0.24 -18.29 -10.66
C ASP A 668 -0.38 -18.94 -9.40
N LEU A 669 -0.45 -18.19 -8.28
CA LEU A 669 -1.11 -18.69 -7.06
C LEU A 669 -2.60 -18.90 -7.34
N LEU A 670 -3.25 -17.91 -7.96
CA LEU A 670 -4.65 -17.94 -8.33
C LEU A 670 -4.97 -19.13 -9.25
N MET A 671 -4.11 -19.41 -10.24
CA MET A 671 -4.31 -20.49 -11.20
C MET A 671 -4.29 -21.87 -10.52
N THR A 672 -3.31 -22.13 -9.63
CA THR A 672 -3.31 -23.39 -8.85
C THR A 672 -4.57 -23.55 -7.99
N ARG A 673 -5.11 -22.46 -7.43
CA ARG A 673 -6.40 -22.50 -6.68
C ARG A 673 -7.58 -22.75 -7.60
N ALA A 674 -7.62 -22.11 -8.77
CA ALA A 674 -8.71 -22.28 -9.72
C ALA A 674 -8.82 -23.75 -10.16
N ILE A 675 -7.70 -24.36 -10.53
CA ILE A 675 -7.62 -25.79 -10.91
C ILE A 675 -7.96 -26.67 -9.71
N GLY A 676 -7.28 -26.49 -8.57
CA GLY A 676 -7.42 -27.37 -7.42
C GLY A 676 -8.83 -27.38 -6.80
N LEU A 677 -9.46 -26.21 -6.69
CA LEU A 677 -10.82 -26.12 -6.17
C LEU A 677 -11.86 -26.67 -7.16
N HIS A 678 -11.62 -26.55 -8.46
CA HIS A 678 -12.48 -27.21 -9.45
C HIS A 678 -12.45 -28.73 -9.28
N ILE A 679 -11.24 -29.30 -9.19
CA ILE A 679 -11.04 -30.74 -9.02
C ILE A 679 -11.60 -31.23 -7.67
N CYS A 680 -11.37 -30.48 -6.59
CA CYS A 680 -11.91 -30.80 -5.26
C CYS A 680 -13.43 -30.95 -5.24
N TYR A 681 -14.15 -30.11 -5.99
CA TYR A 681 -15.61 -30.02 -5.94
C TYR A 681 -16.35 -30.79 -7.05
N TYR A 682 -15.71 -31.03 -8.20
CA TYR A 682 -16.39 -31.60 -9.36
C TYR A 682 -15.76 -32.89 -9.92
N GLU A 683 -14.54 -33.25 -9.51
CA GLU A 683 -13.84 -34.39 -10.10
C GLU A 683 -13.41 -35.46 -9.09
N MET A 684 -12.99 -35.07 -7.88
CA MET A 684 -12.63 -36.02 -6.84
C MET A 684 -13.83 -36.41 -5.98
N ASP A 685 -13.98 -37.71 -5.72
CA ASP A 685 -14.91 -38.20 -4.71
C ASP A 685 -14.62 -37.58 -3.33
N ILE A 686 -15.68 -37.38 -2.54
CA ILE A 686 -15.55 -36.93 -1.14
C ILE A 686 -14.68 -37.94 -0.39
N PRO A 687 -13.74 -37.48 0.48
CA PRO A 687 -12.89 -38.39 1.24
C PRO A 687 -13.70 -39.39 2.07
N LYS A 688 -13.16 -40.60 2.28
CA LYS A 688 -13.79 -41.63 3.11
C LYS A 688 -12.76 -42.24 4.05
N ILE A 689 -13.16 -42.43 5.30
CA ILE A 689 -12.34 -43.13 6.30
C ILE A 689 -12.51 -44.63 6.10
N ILE A 690 -11.41 -45.33 5.87
CA ILE A 690 -11.34 -46.78 5.75
C ILE A 690 -10.50 -47.31 6.91
N VAL A 691 -11.08 -48.18 7.73
CA VAL A 691 -10.37 -48.84 8.83
C VAL A 691 -9.58 -50.03 8.28
N THR A 692 -8.27 -50.05 8.50
CA THR A 692 -7.35 -51.04 7.89
C THR A 692 -7.13 -52.31 8.73
N THR A 693 -7.65 -52.38 9.96
CA THR A 693 -7.62 -53.58 10.81
C THR A 693 -9.02 -53.97 11.31
N LYS A 694 -9.35 -55.28 11.26
CA LYS A 694 -10.56 -55.83 11.90
C LYS A 694 -10.51 -55.53 13.40
N ARG A 695 -11.55 -54.88 13.93
CA ARG A 695 -11.79 -54.67 15.36
C ARG A 695 -11.43 -55.93 16.17
N MET A 696 -10.50 -55.82 17.12
CA MET A 696 -10.73 -56.45 18.43
C MET A 696 -11.48 -55.42 19.26
N GLU A 697 -12.67 -55.80 19.68
CA GLU A 697 -13.56 -54.98 20.50
C GLU A 697 -12.89 -54.64 21.83
N ASN A 698 -12.65 -53.34 22.03
CA ASN A 698 -12.75 -52.57 23.28
C ASN A 698 -11.64 -51.51 23.34
N SER A 699 -11.99 -50.24 23.07
CA SER A 699 -11.56 -49.10 23.90
C SER A 699 -12.10 -47.77 23.34
N ARG A 700 -13.01 -47.18 24.12
CA ARG A 700 -13.26 -45.74 24.34
C ARG A 700 -13.24 -44.80 23.12
N LEU A 701 -14.44 -44.37 22.72
CA LEU A 701 -14.74 -43.06 22.11
C LEU A 701 -13.73 -42.00 22.58
N HIS A 702 -12.77 -41.64 21.72
CA HIS A 702 -11.83 -40.57 21.99
C HIS A 702 -12.55 -39.22 21.81
N LYS A 703 -12.50 -38.40 22.87
CA LYS A 703 -13.03 -37.04 22.88
C LYS A 703 -12.39 -36.21 21.76
N LYS A 704 -13.22 -35.58 20.93
CA LYS A 704 -12.84 -34.50 20.01
C LYS A 704 -12.07 -33.43 20.78
N VAL A 705 -10.78 -33.29 20.52
CA VAL A 705 -10.03 -32.08 20.86
C VAL A 705 -10.30 -31.11 19.72
N ILE A 706 -11.18 -30.14 19.97
CA ILE A 706 -11.30 -28.96 19.13
C ILE A 706 -10.02 -28.17 19.38
N SER A 707 -9.08 -28.18 18.43
CA SER A 707 -7.99 -27.21 18.46
C SER A 707 -8.58 -25.83 18.15
N GLU A 708 -8.24 -24.82 18.94
CA GLU A 708 -8.69 -23.42 18.76
C GLU A 708 -8.31 -22.78 17.40
N ALA A 709 -7.66 -23.51 16.50
CA ALA A 709 -7.27 -23.08 15.16
C ALA A 709 -8.36 -23.23 14.07
N SER A 710 -9.61 -23.51 14.45
CA SER A 710 -10.77 -23.65 13.53
C SER A 710 -11.72 -22.45 13.52
N ILE A 711 -11.25 -21.25 13.87
CA ILE A 711 -12.01 -19.99 13.71
C ILE A 711 -11.32 -19.08 12.69
#